data_AF-A0A8S3YTR6-F1
#
_entry.id   AF-A0A8S3YTR6-F1
#
_cell.length_a   1.000
_cell.length_b   1.000
_cell.length_c   1.000
_cell.angle_alpha   90.00
_cell.angle_beta   90.00
_cell.angle_gamma   90.00
#
_symmetry.space_group_name_H-M   'P 1'
#
loop_
_entity.id
_entity.type
_entity.pdbx_description
1 polymer ?
#
loop_
_entity_poly.entity_id
_entity_poly.type
_entity_poly.pdbx_seq_one_letter_code
_entity_poly.pdbx_strand_id
1 'polypeptide(L)'
;MATSVTLPTFHTKTGSLVALSNNNRTAQRNHPTQEFNNGVVLSAEPLRDNQLFEVKIDKKVNSWSGSIEIGVTVCDPGSLNFPFSATGFRDGTWVMSGMSILCDGHSMIEDYGCDLDQLSEGDKVGVMRTSDAVLHFYVNGIDQGPAATGIPSSVYAVIDLYGKCAQVTISEPSSLPARENSVMNSKLTNEIAHEFLREISNQVAHTLAAEQETSCSDDEAQSRDGLRFHERCGNLVKLSNNRRTAERRRPLDEFNNGVVMTNRPIKDNEVFEIRLDRLVDKWSGSIEVGITTHNPNTLEFPATMTNMRNASSSRTIMMSGCGILTNGKGTRREYGQFNLDELSEGDHIGLVRKPGGHLHYFINGMDQGMASANAPSPVWGVVDLYGMAVKVTIVDHSPVESEAVAASMVPLQPVERSLVNTLRQFLDSCEGSERAESRAVTETEEIEKLLFSPVCGVHAAVINGNRTAHRPNAADDFNNGVILTNRPLRPNEVFEVRLDKLVDKWAGSIEIGLTTHQPTDLDFPSTMTNIRSGTWMMTGNGVMHNGCTIIEDYGHNLDRLKVGDRVGVVRKADGTVHFFVNGIDQGACATSVPPNIFGVIDLYGMAAQATIVDSSDALTSPDTDSSVFSDPDQLKFHHFHGRNATVLHNGLTAARPNATGEFNDAIVMSNRPLRDGELFEVVIEKMVDRWSGSLEAGVTLVKPEEIDFPNTMTDIEHDTWMLSGSAIMQDGATIRNGYPLDLDSLIIGSRVGMMRCSDGTLHYYLDGVDQGVASTDIAAGVYAVIDLYGQCAQVSMSNGTVVLPPASVLQQQASLQTEQISTPSVANTDITHRLSKCCGKNITLRNNCWGASRTQGFNHGIVFSSEPLKYDEIFEMEVSEVSDQWSGSLKIGLTTMAISDSSSSISIPSTADEIVSRVTWIVSGSEVKKSGVVIKDNYSPSLQRLQVGDRIGVCRYSDGTMHVLLNGDDLGEAASGIPKNVFAVIDLYGAVEGIVVTSSPSIEMSSIVLSPAYEVEPATQDRDQDSDTSAHLSTCFHSNHGKNILLRDGGQQAERLASYNQGLVVGNKPLKRRKLFQVRLGRLNPRWSSSLMIGVIGFPVDKYTFPVSAMAIKKACI
;
A
#
# COMPACT_ATOMS: atom_id res chain seq x y z
N MET A 1 -4.99 -42.32 53.56
CA MET A 1 -5.75 -42.19 52.30
C MET A 1 -4.89 -41.37 51.36
N ALA A 2 -4.34 -41.99 50.32
CA ALA A 2 -3.55 -41.27 49.31
C ALA A 2 -4.52 -40.42 48.47
N THR A 3 -4.43 -39.10 48.58
CA THR A 3 -5.15 -38.18 47.68
C THR A 3 -4.57 -38.34 46.29
N SER A 4 -5.33 -38.93 45.37
CA SER A 4 -4.96 -38.99 43.95
C SER A 4 -4.81 -37.55 43.44
N VAL A 5 -3.61 -37.20 42.97
CA VAL A 5 -3.40 -35.93 42.28
C VAL A 5 -4.15 -36.02 40.95
N THR A 6 -5.35 -35.46 40.88
CA THR A 6 -6.10 -35.29 39.64
C THR A 6 -5.34 -34.30 38.76
N LEU A 7 -4.85 -34.78 37.62
CA LEU A 7 -4.13 -33.96 36.64
C LEU A 7 -5.07 -32.91 36.03
N PRO A 8 -4.56 -31.71 35.69
CA PRO A 8 -5.34 -30.67 35.04
C PRO A 8 -5.93 -31.16 33.71
N THR A 9 -7.17 -30.74 33.44
CA THR A 9 -7.93 -31.06 32.21
C THR A 9 -8.53 -29.77 31.63
N PHE A 10 -8.85 -29.79 30.33
CA PHE A 10 -9.65 -28.79 29.67
C PHE A 10 -11.13 -28.96 30.02
N HIS A 11 -11.86 -27.85 30.10
CA HIS A 11 -13.30 -27.84 30.30
C HIS A 11 -14.02 -28.48 29.11
N THR A 12 -15.14 -29.18 29.36
CA THR A 12 -15.90 -29.90 28.31
C THR A 12 -16.58 -28.97 27.29
N LYS A 13 -16.88 -27.74 27.69
CA LYS A 13 -17.37 -26.67 26.80
C LYS A 13 -16.16 -26.01 26.13
N THR A 14 -16.14 -26.01 24.80
CA THR A 14 -15.06 -25.48 23.96
C THR A 14 -15.61 -24.63 22.82
N GLY A 15 -14.72 -24.02 22.03
CA GLY A 15 -15.06 -23.44 20.73
C GLY A 15 -15.70 -24.47 19.78
N SER A 16 -16.46 -23.97 18.80
CA SER A 16 -17.30 -24.77 17.89
C SER A 16 -16.53 -25.78 17.05
N LEU A 17 -15.23 -25.54 16.82
CA LEU A 17 -14.36 -26.39 16.00
C LEU A 17 -13.38 -27.20 16.83
N VAL A 18 -13.53 -27.31 18.15
CA VAL A 18 -12.59 -28.06 18.98
C VAL A 18 -13.12 -29.46 19.30
N ALA A 19 -12.25 -30.47 19.13
CA ALA A 19 -12.43 -31.80 19.65
C ALA A 19 -11.47 -32.06 20.81
N LEU A 20 -12.00 -32.55 21.93
CA LEU A 20 -11.20 -32.97 23.09
C LEU A 20 -10.92 -34.48 23.04
N SER A 21 -9.70 -34.85 23.40
CA SER A 21 -9.27 -36.25 23.50
C SER A 21 -8.34 -36.43 24.71
N ASN A 22 -7.86 -37.67 24.92
CA ASN A 22 -6.95 -38.01 26.02
C ASN A 22 -7.51 -37.62 27.40
N ASN A 23 -8.76 -37.99 27.69
CA ASN A 23 -9.49 -37.61 28.90
C ASN A 23 -9.53 -36.08 29.13
N ASN A 24 -9.86 -35.33 28.07
CA ASN A 24 -9.87 -33.86 28.04
C ASN A 24 -8.51 -33.20 28.34
N ARG A 25 -7.39 -33.88 28.08
CA ARG A 25 -6.05 -33.28 28.22
C ARG A 25 -5.44 -32.85 26.91
N THR A 26 -6.05 -33.21 25.79
CA THR A 26 -5.61 -32.83 24.45
C THR A 26 -6.76 -32.13 23.74
N ALA A 27 -6.52 -30.92 23.28
CA ALA A 27 -7.44 -30.15 22.45
C ALA A 27 -6.93 -30.12 21.02
N GLN A 28 -7.81 -30.36 20.06
CA GLN A 28 -7.50 -30.34 18.64
C GLN A 28 -8.55 -29.55 17.89
N ARG A 29 -8.12 -28.68 16.97
CA ARG A 29 -9.03 -27.97 16.07
C ARG A 29 -9.38 -28.85 14.87
N ASN A 30 -10.68 -28.96 14.59
CA ASN A 30 -11.25 -29.68 13.46
C ASN A 30 -11.03 -28.86 12.18
N HIS A 31 -10.73 -29.55 11.08
CA HIS A 31 -10.45 -28.93 9.77
C HIS A 31 -9.36 -27.83 9.79
N PRO A 32 -8.15 -28.11 10.35
CA PRO A 32 -7.16 -27.07 10.59
C PRO A 32 -6.59 -26.42 9.32
N THR A 33 -6.78 -27.03 8.15
CA THR A 33 -6.37 -26.49 6.84
C THR A 33 -7.48 -25.68 6.14
N GLN A 34 -8.72 -25.70 6.63
CA GLN A 34 -9.86 -24.98 6.03
C GLN A 34 -10.31 -23.78 6.86
N GLU A 35 -10.17 -23.87 8.19
CA GLU A 35 -10.44 -22.77 9.11
C GLU A 35 -9.19 -22.48 9.96
N PHE A 36 -9.12 -21.33 10.62
CA PHE A 36 -7.97 -20.91 11.44
C PHE A 36 -8.32 -20.41 12.85
N ASN A 37 -9.61 -20.23 13.15
CA ASN A 37 -10.11 -19.68 14.39
C ASN A 37 -11.15 -20.63 15.02
N ASN A 38 -11.94 -20.17 15.99
CA ASN A 38 -12.89 -20.99 16.78
C ASN A 38 -12.22 -22.11 17.60
N GLY A 39 -10.94 -21.93 17.94
CA GLY A 39 -10.07 -22.91 18.59
C GLY A 39 -9.99 -22.82 20.12
N VAL A 40 -10.86 -22.05 20.77
CA VAL A 40 -10.69 -21.71 22.19
C VAL A 40 -11.05 -22.85 23.14
N VAL A 41 -10.18 -23.11 24.12
CA VAL A 41 -10.40 -24.01 25.27
C VAL A 41 -9.96 -23.37 26.58
N LEU A 42 -10.65 -23.73 27.67
CA LEU A 42 -10.35 -23.24 29.02
C LEU A 42 -9.94 -24.39 29.94
N SER A 43 -9.22 -24.09 31.03
CA SER A 43 -9.03 -25.06 32.12
C SER A 43 -10.37 -25.45 32.74
N ALA A 44 -10.53 -26.71 33.13
CA ALA A 44 -11.77 -27.19 33.77
C ALA A 44 -11.99 -26.60 35.17
N GLU A 45 -10.89 -26.32 35.88
CA GLU A 45 -10.88 -25.76 37.22
C GLU A 45 -10.12 -24.42 37.21
N PRO A 46 -10.46 -23.48 38.11
CA PRO A 46 -9.70 -22.25 38.27
C PRO A 46 -8.27 -22.53 38.75
N LEU A 47 -7.32 -21.72 38.28
CA LEU A 47 -5.91 -21.81 38.64
C LEU A 47 -5.71 -21.45 40.11
N ARG A 48 -4.91 -22.26 40.82
CA ARG A 48 -4.42 -21.93 42.16
C ARG A 48 -3.20 -21.02 42.08
N ASP A 49 -2.95 -20.29 43.15
CA ASP A 49 -1.77 -19.43 43.24
C ASP A 49 -0.49 -20.25 43.09
N ASN A 50 0.42 -19.75 42.25
CA ASN A 50 1.67 -20.40 41.86
C ASN A 50 1.49 -21.76 41.17
N GLN A 51 0.31 -22.06 40.64
CA GLN A 51 0.07 -23.22 39.79
C GLN A 51 0.35 -22.86 38.33
N LEU A 52 1.42 -23.44 37.77
CA LEU A 52 1.70 -23.35 36.34
C LEU A 52 0.72 -24.24 35.56
N PHE A 53 -0.07 -23.64 34.67
CA PHE A 53 -0.86 -24.35 33.68
C PHE A 53 -0.12 -24.30 32.35
N GLU A 54 0.48 -25.40 31.94
CA GLU A 54 1.34 -25.49 30.77
C GLU A 54 0.76 -26.46 29.74
N VAL A 55 0.80 -26.06 28.47
CA VAL A 55 0.43 -26.88 27.32
C VAL A 55 1.62 -27.02 26.37
N LYS A 56 1.72 -28.17 25.73
CA LYS A 56 2.69 -28.46 24.69
C LYS A 56 1.99 -28.40 23.33
N ILE A 57 2.60 -27.77 22.35
CA ILE A 57 2.11 -27.75 20.97
C ILE A 57 2.40 -29.12 20.35
N ASP A 58 1.37 -29.90 20.04
CA ASP A 58 1.54 -31.23 19.43
C ASP A 58 1.55 -31.17 17.91
N LYS A 59 0.80 -30.23 17.32
CA LYS A 59 0.67 -30.11 15.87
C LYS A 59 0.46 -28.67 15.43
N LYS A 60 1.17 -28.26 14.39
CA LYS A 60 0.97 -27.02 13.63
C LYS A 60 0.60 -27.30 12.18
N VAL A 61 -0.07 -26.35 11.56
CA VAL A 61 -0.37 -26.31 10.11
C VAL A 61 0.29 -25.09 9.50
N ASN A 62 0.75 -25.21 8.25
CA ASN A 62 1.48 -24.14 7.58
C ASN A 62 0.59 -23.28 6.65
N SER A 63 -0.72 -23.53 6.65
CA SER A 63 -1.69 -22.86 5.77
C SER A 63 -2.15 -21.48 6.26
N TRP A 64 -1.73 -21.06 7.46
CA TRP A 64 -2.22 -19.84 8.11
C TRP A 64 -1.08 -19.05 8.76
N SER A 65 -1.30 -17.76 9.04
CA SER A 65 -0.44 -16.91 9.87
C SER A 65 -0.94 -16.90 11.33
N GLY A 66 -0.09 -16.47 12.27
CA GLY A 66 -0.35 -16.56 13.71
C GLY A 66 -0.16 -17.96 14.29
N SER A 67 -0.04 -18.07 15.61
CA SER A 67 0.25 -19.31 16.34
C SER A 67 -0.73 -19.49 17.51
N ILE A 68 -0.25 -20.01 18.64
CA ILE A 68 -1.03 -20.20 19.86
C ILE A 68 -1.22 -18.87 20.62
N GLU A 69 -2.42 -18.65 21.15
CA GLU A 69 -2.67 -17.60 22.14
C GLU A 69 -2.92 -18.25 23.50
N ILE A 70 -2.43 -17.64 24.58
CA ILE A 70 -2.59 -18.18 25.93
C ILE A 70 -2.84 -17.06 26.94
N GLY A 71 -3.64 -17.30 27.96
CA GLY A 71 -4.06 -16.27 28.90
C GLY A 71 -4.78 -16.77 30.12
N VAL A 72 -5.40 -15.84 30.85
CA VAL A 72 -6.31 -16.12 31.96
C VAL A 72 -7.58 -15.28 31.86
N THR A 73 -8.70 -15.84 32.29
CA THR A 73 -9.99 -15.13 32.36
C THR A 73 -10.65 -15.33 33.72
N VAL A 74 -11.38 -14.32 34.20
CA VAL A 74 -12.25 -14.45 35.39
C VAL A 74 -13.58 -15.16 35.07
N CYS A 75 -13.89 -15.33 33.78
CA CYS A 75 -15.16 -15.89 33.34
C CYS A 75 -15.24 -17.40 33.56
N ASP A 76 -16.36 -17.86 34.11
CA ASP A 76 -16.60 -19.29 34.33
C ASP A 76 -16.92 -20.03 33.01
N PRO A 77 -16.17 -21.07 32.64
CA PRO A 77 -16.33 -21.77 31.36
C PRO A 77 -17.70 -22.42 31.17
N GLY A 78 -18.43 -22.74 32.25
CA GLY A 78 -19.79 -23.28 32.16
C GLY A 78 -20.79 -22.27 31.58
N SER A 79 -20.64 -21.00 31.96
CA SER A 79 -21.55 -19.90 31.60
C SER A 79 -21.13 -19.09 30.36
N LEU A 80 -19.88 -19.24 29.93
CA LEU A 80 -19.26 -18.40 28.90
C LEU A 80 -19.66 -18.81 27.47
N ASN A 81 -19.92 -17.83 26.60
CA ASN A 81 -20.01 -18.04 25.15
C ASN A 81 -18.62 -17.76 24.55
N PHE A 82 -18.05 -18.74 23.87
CA PHE A 82 -16.70 -18.61 23.32
C PHE A 82 -16.68 -17.65 22.13
N PRO A 83 -15.78 -16.64 22.13
CA PRO A 83 -15.51 -15.82 20.95
C PRO A 83 -14.76 -16.62 19.88
N PHE A 84 -14.66 -16.05 18.68
CA PHE A 84 -13.94 -16.65 17.55
C PHE A 84 -12.42 -16.78 17.80
N SER A 85 -11.83 -15.95 18.67
CA SER A 85 -10.43 -16.07 19.14
C SER A 85 -10.29 -15.57 20.59
N ALA A 86 -9.25 -15.98 21.31
CA ALA A 86 -8.99 -15.54 22.68
C ALA A 86 -8.80 -14.02 22.83
N THR A 87 -8.25 -13.32 21.84
CA THR A 87 -8.20 -11.84 21.85
C THR A 87 -9.59 -11.18 21.80
N GLY A 88 -10.60 -11.93 21.37
CA GLY A 88 -12.01 -11.52 21.36
C GLY A 88 -12.68 -11.54 22.73
N PHE A 89 -12.03 -12.08 23.78
CA PHE A 89 -12.59 -12.04 25.13
C PHE A 89 -12.69 -10.63 25.68
N ARG A 90 -13.70 -10.43 26.52
CA ARG A 90 -13.96 -9.21 27.30
C ARG A 90 -14.18 -9.61 28.77
N ASP A 91 -14.39 -8.63 29.63
CA ASP A 91 -14.77 -8.82 31.03
C ASP A 91 -13.72 -9.56 31.89
N GLY A 92 -12.53 -8.97 32.01
CA GLY A 92 -11.47 -9.45 32.91
C GLY A 92 -10.67 -10.62 32.35
N THR A 93 -10.20 -10.50 31.11
CA THR A 93 -9.40 -11.51 30.41
C THR A 93 -8.07 -10.94 29.94
N TRP A 94 -6.97 -11.62 30.26
CA TRP A 94 -5.61 -11.27 29.89
C TRP A 94 -5.02 -12.34 28.98
N VAL A 95 -4.56 -11.98 27.79
CA VAL A 95 -4.07 -12.94 26.77
C VAL A 95 -2.75 -12.46 26.21
N MET A 96 -1.79 -13.38 26.07
CA MET A 96 -0.58 -13.21 25.28
C MET A 96 -0.85 -13.71 23.85
N SER A 97 -0.64 -12.84 22.87
CA SER A 97 -0.72 -13.14 21.43
C SER A 97 0.51 -12.56 20.74
N GLY A 98 1.33 -13.41 20.12
CA GLY A 98 2.66 -13.04 19.64
C GLY A 98 3.56 -12.57 20.80
N MET A 99 4.01 -11.32 20.76
CA MET A 99 4.74 -10.64 21.84
C MET A 99 3.85 -9.69 22.67
N SER A 100 2.55 -9.61 22.36
CA SER A 100 1.67 -8.63 22.98
C SER A 100 0.86 -9.22 24.13
N ILE A 101 0.74 -8.49 25.24
CA ILE A 101 -0.21 -8.76 26.32
C ILE A 101 -1.43 -7.88 26.14
N LEU A 102 -2.59 -8.51 25.93
CA LEU A 102 -3.87 -7.86 25.80
C LEU A 102 -4.69 -8.02 27.08
N CYS A 103 -5.45 -6.99 27.45
CA CYS A 103 -6.49 -7.04 28.47
C CYS A 103 -7.83 -6.64 27.83
N ASP A 104 -8.82 -7.53 27.90
CA ASP A 104 -10.14 -7.34 27.29
C ASP A 104 -10.08 -6.90 25.82
N GLY A 105 -9.15 -7.49 25.08
CA GLY A 105 -8.88 -7.22 23.66
C GLY A 105 -8.12 -5.93 23.36
N HIS A 106 -7.63 -5.21 24.36
CA HIS A 106 -6.81 -4.01 24.18
C HIS A 106 -5.35 -4.31 24.53
N SER A 107 -4.41 -3.93 23.67
CA SER A 107 -2.98 -4.10 23.93
C SER A 107 -2.53 -3.28 25.14
N MET A 108 -1.81 -3.90 26.07
CA MET A 108 -1.19 -3.26 27.24
C MET A 108 0.33 -3.21 27.14
N ILE A 109 0.95 -4.27 26.59
CA ILE A 109 2.39 -4.40 26.39
C ILE A 109 2.57 -5.03 25.01
N GLU A 110 3.42 -4.48 24.16
CA GLU A 110 3.63 -4.96 22.78
C GLU A 110 4.92 -5.79 22.61
N ASP A 111 5.90 -5.59 23.50
CA ASP A 111 7.20 -6.30 23.49
C ASP A 111 7.40 -7.16 24.74
N TYR A 112 6.44 -8.04 25.04
CA TYR A 112 6.50 -8.95 26.19
C TYR A 112 7.13 -10.29 25.83
N GLY A 113 8.31 -10.56 26.41
CA GLY A 113 8.93 -11.89 26.43
C GLY A 113 9.21 -12.50 25.06
N CYS A 114 9.14 -13.82 25.00
CA CYS A 114 9.31 -14.61 23.77
C CYS A 114 8.07 -14.55 22.87
N ASP A 115 8.28 -14.38 21.57
CA ASP A 115 7.22 -14.37 20.56
C ASP A 115 6.56 -15.75 20.41
N LEU A 116 5.25 -15.84 20.73
CA LEU A 116 4.50 -17.08 20.59
C LEU A 116 4.38 -17.57 19.13
N ASP A 117 4.55 -16.68 18.15
CA ASP A 117 4.52 -17.03 16.73
C ASP A 117 5.73 -17.86 16.27
N GLN A 118 6.83 -17.76 17.01
CA GLN A 118 8.07 -18.49 16.75
C GLN A 118 8.10 -19.91 17.37
N LEU A 119 7.11 -20.25 18.22
CA LEU A 119 7.05 -21.57 18.86
C LEU A 119 6.84 -22.69 17.85
N SER A 120 7.56 -23.78 17.99
CA SER A 120 7.52 -24.97 17.13
C SER A 120 6.71 -26.10 17.75
N GLU A 121 6.39 -27.13 16.94
CA GLU A 121 5.85 -28.38 17.49
C GLU A 121 6.82 -28.98 18.52
N GLY A 122 6.29 -29.33 19.69
CA GLY A 122 7.06 -29.81 20.83
C GLY A 122 7.38 -28.75 21.88
N ASP A 123 7.32 -27.46 21.53
CA ASP A 123 7.49 -26.37 22.50
C ASP A 123 6.30 -26.29 23.46
N LYS A 124 6.59 -25.79 24.66
CA LYS A 124 5.63 -25.63 25.74
C LYS A 124 5.41 -24.17 26.07
N VAL A 125 4.16 -23.82 26.30
CA VAL A 125 3.77 -22.49 26.78
C VAL A 125 2.82 -22.66 27.96
N GLY A 126 3.01 -21.82 28.99
CA GLY A 126 2.22 -21.88 30.19
C GLY A 126 1.92 -20.52 30.79
N VAL A 127 0.95 -20.52 31.68
CA VAL A 127 0.48 -19.32 32.38
C VAL A 127 0.34 -19.62 33.88
N MET A 128 0.70 -18.66 34.71
CA MET A 128 0.66 -18.78 36.16
C MET A 128 0.26 -17.45 36.78
N ARG A 129 -0.69 -17.51 37.72
CA ARG A 129 -0.98 -16.41 38.65
C ARG A 129 -0.17 -16.63 39.92
N THR A 130 0.66 -15.67 40.31
CA THR A 130 1.40 -15.72 41.58
C THR A 130 0.51 -15.37 42.77
N SER A 131 0.95 -15.73 43.98
CA SER A 131 0.25 -15.34 45.23
C SER A 131 0.17 -13.82 45.45
N ASP A 132 1.06 -13.06 44.80
CA ASP A 132 1.07 -11.59 44.83
C ASP A 132 0.14 -10.97 43.77
N ALA A 133 -0.75 -11.77 43.19
CA ALA A 133 -1.70 -11.36 42.14
C ALA A 133 -1.04 -10.86 40.86
N VAL A 134 0.11 -11.44 40.48
CA VAL A 134 0.84 -11.11 39.24
C VAL A 134 0.71 -12.25 38.24
N LEU A 135 0.40 -11.93 36.99
CA LEU A 135 0.38 -12.87 35.88
C LEU A 135 1.79 -13.06 35.33
N HIS A 136 2.20 -14.30 35.16
CA HIS A 136 3.45 -14.67 34.49
C HIS A 136 3.15 -15.67 33.38
N PHE A 137 3.86 -15.54 32.27
CA PHE A 137 3.88 -16.54 31.20
C PHE A 137 5.21 -17.28 31.21
N TYR A 138 5.17 -18.54 30.79
CA TYR A 138 6.31 -19.44 30.75
C TYR A 138 6.43 -20.01 29.34
N VAL A 139 7.64 -20.05 28.81
CA VAL A 139 7.96 -20.73 27.55
C VAL A 139 9.06 -21.74 27.83
N ASN A 140 8.81 -23.02 27.53
CA ASN A 140 9.73 -24.13 27.78
C ASN A 140 10.29 -24.16 29.22
N GLY A 141 9.44 -23.85 30.21
CA GLY A 141 9.81 -23.79 31.63
C GLY A 141 10.55 -22.51 32.07
N ILE A 142 10.79 -21.56 31.17
CA ILE A 142 11.44 -20.27 31.46
C ILE A 142 10.38 -19.19 31.70
N ASP A 143 10.43 -18.55 32.86
CA ASP A 143 9.59 -17.40 33.22
C ASP A 143 9.92 -16.19 32.34
N GLN A 144 8.91 -15.64 31.67
CA GLN A 144 9.03 -14.46 30.79
C GLN A 144 8.91 -13.13 31.56
N GLY A 145 8.68 -13.18 32.87
CA GLY A 145 8.54 -12.02 33.74
C GLY A 145 7.08 -11.60 33.99
N PRO A 146 6.86 -10.54 34.77
CA PRO A 146 5.51 -10.10 35.16
C PRO A 146 4.78 -9.44 33.98
N ALA A 147 3.65 -10.02 33.56
CA ALA A 147 2.82 -9.53 32.45
C ALA A 147 1.76 -8.51 32.89
N ALA A 148 1.12 -8.76 34.03
CA ALA A 148 0.06 -7.90 34.56
C ALA A 148 -0.05 -8.07 36.07
N THR A 149 -0.41 -7.01 36.79
CA THR A 149 -0.59 -7.03 38.25
C THR A 149 -2.07 -6.83 38.62
N GLY A 150 -2.46 -7.23 39.82
CA GLY A 150 -3.85 -7.10 40.29
C GLY A 150 -4.80 -8.16 39.74
N ILE A 151 -4.29 -9.33 39.33
CA ILE A 151 -5.09 -10.42 38.78
C ILE A 151 -6.00 -11.02 39.87
N PRO A 152 -7.32 -11.16 39.64
CA PRO A 152 -8.24 -11.76 40.61
C PRO A 152 -7.87 -13.19 41.01
N SER A 153 -8.24 -13.62 42.22
CA SER A 153 -7.83 -14.92 42.79
C SER A 153 -8.49 -16.15 42.18
N SER A 154 -9.57 -15.97 41.42
CA SER A 154 -10.25 -17.04 40.71
C SER A 154 -10.21 -16.72 39.22
N VAL A 155 -9.27 -17.35 38.52
CA VAL A 155 -9.12 -17.22 37.07
C VAL A 155 -8.92 -18.59 36.43
N TYR A 156 -9.42 -18.78 35.23
CA TYR A 156 -9.24 -19.97 34.41
C TYR A 156 -8.17 -19.73 33.35
N ALA A 157 -7.35 -20.74 33.03
CA ALA A 157 -6.43 -20.64 31.90
C ALA A 157 -7.23 -20.64 30.60
N VAL A 158 -6.84 -19.79 29.66
CA VAL A 158 -7.41 -19.66 28.31
C VAL A 158 -6.33 -20.08 27.31
N ILE A 159 -6.66 -20.98 26.39
CA ILE A 159 -5.77 -21.40 25.31
C ILE A 159 -6.56 -21.33 24.01
N ASP A 160 -5.98 -20.72 22.98
CA ASP A 160 -6.56 -20.68 21.64
C ASP A 160 -5.67 -21.39 20.64
N LEU A 161 -6.25 -22.38 19.96
CA LEU A 161 -5.63 -23.07 18.84
C LEU A 161 -5.80 -22.24 17.55
N TYR A 162 -5.32 -21.00 17.58
CA TYR A 162 -5.43 -20.04 16.48
C TYR A 162 -4.37 -20.28 15.39
N GLY A 163 -4.69 -19.86 14.16
CA GLY A 163 -3.75 -19.83 13.04
C GLY A 163 -3.08 -21.18 12.79
N LYS A 164 -1.75 -21.19 12.90
CA LYS A 164 -0.90 -22.36 12.72
C LYS A 164 -1.08 -23.40 13.82
N CYS A 165 -1.54 -23.07 15.03
CA CYS A 165 -1.69 -24.05 16.11
C CYS A 165 -2.91 -24.94 15.85
N ALA A 166 -2.72 -26.26 15.71
CA ALA A 166 -3.80 -27.20 15.39
C ALA A 166 -4.11 -28.19 16.51
N GLN A 167 -3.13 -28.49 17.38
CA GLN A 167 -3.32 -29.40 18.51
C GLN A 167 -2.39 -29.07 19.67
N VAL A 168 -2.91 -29.15 20.90
CA VAL A 168 -2.16 -28.96 22.15
C VAL A 168 -2.51 -30.00 23.19
N THR A 169 -1.56 -30.34 24.06
CA THR A 169 -1.76 -31.25 25.20
C THR A 169 -1.25 -30.64 26.49
N ILE A 170 -2.01 -30.76 27.57
CA ILE A 170 -1.62 -30.29 28.91
C ILE A 170 -0.42 -31.09 29.42
N SER A 171 0.67 -30.37 29.69
CA SER A 171 1.91 -30.92 30.25
C SER A 171 1.71 -31.41 31.68
N GLU A 172 2.44 -32.45 32.07
CA GLU A 172 2.46 -32.88 33.47
C GLU A 172 3.19 -31.85 34.34
N PRO A 173 2.71 -31.58 35.57
CA PRO A 173 3.33 -30.58 36.43
C PRO A 173 4.74 -31.04 36.84
N SER A 174 5.77 -30.42 36.26
CA SER A 174 7.13 -30.50 36.79
C SER A 174 7.18 -29.72 38.10
N SER A 175 7.45 -30.40 39.22
CA SER A 175 7.64 -29.76 40.52
C SER A 175 8.79 -28.75 40.44
N LEU A 176 8.48 -27.45 40.54
CA LEU A 176 9.48 -26.40 40.73
C LEU A 176 10.25 -26.68 42.05
N PRO A 177 11.59 -26.63 42.07
CA PRO A 177 12.35 -26.90 43.28
C PRO A 177 12.23 -25.73 44.25
N ALA A 178 11.57 -25.97 45.39
CA ALA A 178 11.50 -25.05 46.51
C ALA A 178 12.89 -24.84 47.12
N ARG A 179 13.23 -23.57 47.38
CA ARG A 179 14.36 -23.17 48.22
C ARG A 179 14.17 -23.69 49.65
N GLU A 180 14.98 -24.65 50.08
CA GLU A 180 15.31 -24.82 51.49
C GLU A 180 16.80 -25.14 51.71
N ASN A 181 17.32 -24.50 52.75
CA ASN A 181 18.69 -24.54 53.20
C ASN A 181 19.09 -25.89 53.82
N SER A 182 20.36 -26.23 53.59
CA SER A 182 21.27 -26.95 54.48
C SER A 182 21.28 -28.49 54.50
N VAL A 183 22.52 -28.98 54.38
CA VAL A 183 23.05 -30.29 54.77
C VAL A 183 22.86 -31.45 53.79
N MET A 184 23.64 -31.44 52.71
CA MET A 184 24.35 -32.63 52.21
C MET A 184 25.68 -32.20 51.56
N ASN A 185 26.55 -31.65 52.40
CA ASN A 185 27.97 -31.46 52.11
C ASN A 185 28.69 -32.76 52.49
N SER A 186 29.32 -33.46 51.53
CA SER A 186 30.53 -34.29 51.77
C SER A 186 30.95 -35.20 50.61
N LYS A 187 30.14 -35.38 49.54
CA LYS A 187 30.55 -36.26 48.42
C LYS A 187 30.93 -35.53 47.13
N LEU A 188 30.25 -34.45 46.76
CA LEU A 188 30.58 -33.71 45.52
C LEU A 188 31.82 -32.80 45.64
N THR A 189 32.14 -32.36 46.87
CA THR A 189 33.33 -31.53 47.13
C THR A 189 34.64 -32.30 47.05
N ASN A 190 34.64 -33.62 47.20
CA ASN A 190 35.87 -34.42 47.09
C ASN A 190 36.21 -34.80 45.64
N GLU A 191 35.22 -34.95 44.76
CA GLU A 191 35.49 -35.22 43.34
C GLU A 191 36.00 -33.96 42.62
N ILE A 192 35.40 -32.80 42.90
CA ILE A 192 35.86 -31.52 42.33
C ILE A 192 37.22 -31.11 42.93
N ALA A 193 37.48 -31.37 44.20
CA ALA A 193 38.81 -31.09 44.79
C ALA A 193 39.91 -32.01 44.23
N HIS A 194 39.59 -33.27 43.90
CA HIS A 194 40.56 -34.17 43.26
C HIS A 194 40.83 -33.81 41.80
N GLU A 195 39.84 -33.27 41.09
CA GLU A 195 40.02 -32.79 39.71
C GLU A 195 40.79 -31.47 39.69
N PHE A 196 40.48 -30.55 40.60
CA PHE A 196 41.16 -29.25 40.74
C PHE A 196 42.63 -29.39 41.21
N LEU A 197 42.93 -30.32 42.12
CA LEU A 197 44.32 -30.61 42.52
C LEU A 197 45.12 -31.33 41.41
N ARG A 198 44.44 -32.09 40.53
CA ARG A 198 45.07 -32.72 39.36
C ARG A 198 45.39 -31.70 38.28
N GLU A 199 44.53 -30.70 38.11
CA GLU A 199 44.75 -29.55 37.21
C GLU A 199 45.88 -28.63 37.70
N ILE A 200 45.96 -28.37 39.01
CA ILE A 200 47.08 -27.60 39.60
C ILE A 200 48.39 -28.39 39.53
N SER A 201 48.37 -29.71 39.79
CA SER A 201 49.58 -30.55 39.66
C SER A 201 50.09 -30.61 38.22
N ASN A 202 49.20 -30.56 37.22
CA ASN A 202 49.57 -30.51 35.81
C ASN A 202 50.09 -29.13 35.39
N GLN A 203 49.55 -28.04 35.94
CA GLN A 203 50.05 -26.68 35.68
C GLN A 203 51.42 -26.41 36.34
N VAL A 204 51.69 -26.97 37.52
CA VAL A 204 53.01 -26.85 38.18
C VAL A 204 54.06 -27.73 37.50
N ALA A 205 53.70 -28.90 36.98
CA ALA A 205 54.61 -29.75 36.19
C ALA A 205 55.00 -29.12 34.84
N HIS A 206 54.07 -28.42 34.19
CA HIS A 206 54.34 -27.71 32.93
C HIS A 206 55.21 -26.45 33.09
N THR A 207 55.20 -25.84 34.28
CA THR A 207 55.99 -24.62 34.56
C THR A 207 57.44 -24.94 34.97
N LEU A 208 57.73 -26.18 35.40
CA LEU A 208 59.08 -26.63 35.80
C LEU A 208 59.85 -27.36 34.69
N ALA A 209 59.24 -27.58 33.52
CA ALA A 209 59.86 -28.28 32.38
C ALA A 209 60.32 -27.35 31.23
N ALA A 210 60.21 -26.03 31.40
CA ALA A 210 60.53 -25.03 30.38
C ALA A 210 61.90 -24.34 30.57
N GLU A 211 62.71 -24.79 31.53
CA GLU A 211 64.11 -24.43 31.60
C GLU A 211 64.93 -25.72 31.53
N GLN A 212 65.78 -25.80 30.49
CA GLN A 212 66.92 -26.71 30.31
C GLN A 212 66.82 -27.74 29.15
N GLU A 213 67.62 -27.44 28.11
CA GLU A 213 68.31 -28.36 27.19
C GLU A 213 67.48 -29.08 26.10
N THR A 214 67.53 -28.60 24.86
CA THR A 214 68.43 -29.07 23.77
C THR A 214 68.26 -30.52 23.30
N SER A 215 67.99 -30.61 21.99
CA SER A 215 68.39 -31.65 21.02
C SER A 215 67.43 -32.81 20.71
N CYS A 216 67.09 -32.84 19.42
CA CYS A 216 66.82 -34.00 18.55
C CYS A 216 65.41 -34.59 18.45
N SER A 217 64.83 -34.29 17.27
CA SER A 217 64.11 -35.17 16.34
C SER A 217 62.79 -35.81 16.77
N ASP A 218 61.70 -35.20 16.33
CA ASP A 218 60.72 -35.85 15.45
C ASP A 218 60.09 -34.77 14.55
N ASP A 219 60.59 -34.70 13.32
CA ASP A 219 60.03 -33.92 12.21
C ASP A 219 58.62 -34.45 11.84
N GLU A 220 57.76 -33.55 11.34
CA GLU A 220 56.48 -33.79 10.61
C GLU A 220 55.11 -33.46 11.25
N ALA A 221 54.99 -32.58 12.26
CA ALA A 221 53.64 -32.06 12.63
C ALA A 221 53.51 -30.60 13.12
N GLN A 222 54.57 -29.79 13.06
CA GLN A 222 54.55 -28.39 13.50
C GLN A 222 54.68 -27.37 12.36
N SER A 223 53.87 -27.53 11.31
CA SER A 223 53.69 -26.48 10.29
C SER A 223 52.22 -26.04 10.21
N ARG A 224 52.01 -24.71 10.35
CA ARG A 224 50.77 -23.91 10.16
C ARG A 224 50.11 -23.34 11.43
N ASP A 225 50.81 -22.41 12.11
CA ASP A 225 50.26 -21.47 13.12
C ASP A 225 49.42 -20.34 12.49
N GLY A 226 48.40 -20.70 11.70
CA GLY A 226 47.49 -19.75 11.05
C GLY A 226 46.30 -19.35 11.93
N LEU A 227 45.76 -18.14 11.72
CA LEU A 227 44.58 -17.66 12.45
C LEU A 227 43.36 -18.58 12.21
N ARG A 228 42.60 -18.80 13.29
CA ARG A 228 41.33 -19.54 13.33
C ARG A 228 40.34 -18.78 14.21
N PHE A 229 39.06 -19.12 14.12
CA PHE A 229 38.09 -18.72 15.14
C PHE A 229 38.32 -19.53 16.44
N HIS A 230 38.11 -18.86 17.56
CA HIS A 230 38.21 -19.43 18.90
C HIS A 230 37.11 -20.47 19.13
N GLU A 231 37.34 -21.45 20.02
CA GLU A 231 36.39 -22.54 20.29
C GLU A 231 35.10 -22.05 20.98
N ARG A 232 35.22 -21.00 21.80
CA ARG A 232 34.07 -20.28 22.39
C ARG A 232 33.58 -19.18 21.43
N CYS A 233 32.28 -19.14 21.17
CA CYS A 233 31.58 -18.19 20.29
C CYS A 233 30.12 -17.98 20.74
N GLY A 234 29.38 -17.12 20.03
CA GLY A 234 27.95 -16.89 20.25
C GLY A 234 27.10 -18.17 20.09
N ASN A 235 25.95 -18.20 20.78
CA ASN A 235 25.12 -19.40 20.96
C ASN A 235 24.57 -19.99 19.65
N LEU A 236 24.41 -19.17 18.61
CA LEU A 236 23.91 -19.60 17.30
C LEU A 236 25.02 -19.88 16.29
N VAL A 237 26.29 -19.82 16.68
CA VAL A 237 27.40 -20.05 15.76
C VAL A 237 27.72 -21.55 15.67
N LYS A 238 27.90 -22.03 14.44
CA LYS A 238 28.52 -23.31 14.11
C LYS A 238 29.89 -23.06 13.50
N LEU A 239 30.93 -23.54 14.17
CA LEU A 239 32.28 -23.54 13.60
C LEU A 239 32.50 -24.80 12.76
N SER A 240 33.12 -24.63 11.59
CA SER A 240 33.48 -25.72 10.67
C SER A 240 34.83 -25.41 10.00
N ASN A 241 35.27 -26.29 9.10
CA ASN A 241 36.55 -26.16 8.38
C ASN A 241 37.75 -25.94 9.33
N ASN A 242 37.90 -26.82 10.33
CA ASN A 242 38.91 -26.69 11.38
C ASN A 242 38.91 -25.29 12.04
N ARG A 243 37.72 -24.83 12.42
CA ARG A 243 37.44 -23.50 13.00
C ARG A 243 37.88 -22.32 12.14
N ARG A 244 37.93 -22.46 10.82
CA ARG A 244 38.14 -21.33 9.91
C ARG A 244 36.85 -20.76 9.35
N THR A 245 35.76 -21.49 9.45
CA THR A 245 34.46 -21.06 8.93
C THR A 245 33.48 -20.92 10.09
N ALA A 246 32.83 -19.78 10.20
CA ALA A 246 31.76 -19.50 11.15
C ALA A 246 30.44 -19.36 10.40
N GLU A 247 29.41 -20.06 10.85
CA GLU A 247 28.08 -20.05 10.25
C GLU A 247 27.02 -19.84 11.33
N ARG A 248 26.19 -18.81 11.17
CA ARG A 248 25.03 -18.56 12.04
C ARG A 248 23.91 -19.55 11.70
N ARG A 249 23.44 -20.26 12.71
CA ARG A 249 22.32 -21.20 12.64
C ARG A 249 21.00 -20.43 12.61
N ARG A 250 20.00 -21.00 11.94
CA ARG A 250 18.66 -20.42 11.79
C ARG A 250 18.67 -18.98 11.22
N PRO A 251 19.31 -18.77 10.05
CA PRO A 251 19.46 -17.43 9.47
C PRO A 251 18.14 -16.77 9.06
N LEU A 252 17.09 -17.56 8.86
CA LEU A 252 15.75 -17.07 8.55
C LEU A 252 14.92 -16.77 9.81
N ASP A 253 15.29 -17.27 10.99
CA ASP A 253 14.46 -17.15 12.19
C ASP A 253 15.00 -16.05 13.13
N GLU A 254 16.32 -15.96 13.26
CA GLU A 254 16.99 -14.94 14.06
C GLU A 254 17.95 -14.13 13.18
N PHE A 255 18.43 -12.97 13.65
CA PHE A 255 19.35 -12.11 12.90
C PHE A 255 20.65 -11.75 13.65
N ASN A 256 20.79 -12.07 14.93
CA ASN A 256 21.96 -11.73 15.76
C ASN A 256 22.49 -12.95 16.52
N ASN A 257 23.24 -12.77 17.62
CA ASN A 257 23.91 -13.84 18.40
C ASN A 257 25.00 -14.60 17.62
N GLY A 258 25.57 -13.96 16.58
CA GLY A 258 26.51 -14.53 15.62
C GLY A 258 27.99 -14.21 15.88
N VAL A 259 28.37 -13.81 17.10
CA VAL A 259 29.71 -13.29 17.40
C VAL A 259 30.78 -14.39 17.43
N VAL A 260 31.89 -14.17 16.71
CA VAL A 260 33.10 -14.98 16.75
C VAL A 260 34.35 -14.14 16.94
N MET A 261 35.40 -14.74 17.51
CA MET A 261 36.69 -14.09 17.75
C MET A 261 37.86 -14.95 17.28
N THR A 262 39.02 -14.35 16.99
CA THR A 262 40.23 -15.10 16.67
C THR A 262 40.70 -15.96 17.84
N ASN A 263 41.32 -17.11 17.56
CA ASN A 263 41.80 -18.06 18.57
C ASN A 263 42.97 -17.53 19.40
N ARG A 264 43.69 -16.53 18.90
CA ARG A 264 44.77 -15.81 19.57
C ARG A 264 44.75 -14.31 19.21
N PRO A 265 45.46 -13.45 19.98
CA PRO A 265 45.66 -12.06 19.57
C PRO A 265 46.28 -11.95 18.18
N ILE A 266 45.87 -10.92 17.44
CA ILE A 266 46.45 -10.55 16.15
C ILE A 266 47.79 -9.84 16.41
N LYS A 267 48.85 -10.27 15.73
CA LYS A 267 50.19 -9.65 15.81
C LYS A 267 50.24 -8.38 14.96
N ASP A 268 51.19 -7.50 15.23
CA ASP A 268 51.36 -6.30 14.41
C ASP A 268 51.73 -6.68 12.97
N ASN A 269 51.08 -6.01 12.01
CA ASN A 269 51.11 -6.30 10.57
C ASN A 269 50.57 -7.69 10.16
N GLU A 270 49.96 -8.46 11.07
CA GLU A 270 49.25 -9.69 10.71
C GLU A 270 47.88 -9.34 10.13
N VAL A 271 47.58 -9.87 8.95
CA VAL A 271 46.28 -9.68 8.28
C VAL A 271 45.30 -10.70 8.83
N PHE A 272 44.22 -10.22 9.41
CA PHE A 272 43.04 -11.03 9.69
C PHE A 272 41.99 -10.74 8.61
N GLU A 273 41.84 -11.66 7.66
CA GLU A 273 40.90 -11.53 6.55
C GLU A 273 39.87 -12.65 6.54
N ILE A 274 38.62 -12.26 6.28
CA ILE A 274 37.49 -13.15 6.10
C ILE A 274 36.86 -12.94 4.73
N ARG A 275 36.32 -14.01 4.14
CA ARG A 275 35.46 -13.98 2.97
C ARG A 275 34.01 -14.20 3.39
N LEU A 276 33.09 -13.43 2.83
CA LEU A 276 31.65 -13.66 2.97
C LEU A 276 31.24 -14.87 2.14
N ASP A 277 30.67 -15.88 2.79
CA ASP A 277 30.27 -17.14 2.15
C ASP A 277 28.78 -17.25 1.87
N ARG A 278 27.94 -16.64 2.71
CA ARG A 278 26.49 -16.69 2.58
C ARG A 278 25.81 -15.49 3.21
N LEU A 279 24.86 -14.90 2.48
CA LEU A 279 23.96 -13.84 2.91
C LEU A 279 22.51 -14.33 2.91
N VAL A 280 21.63 -13.60 3.60
CA VAL A 280 20.17 -13.79 3.57
C VAL A 280 19.51 -12.42 3.46
N ASP A 281 18.46 -12.33 2.65
CA ASP A 281 17.77 -11.09 2.27
C ASP A 281 16.61 -10.72 3.21
N LYS A 282 16.30 -11.56 4.21
CA LYS A 282 15.22 -11.34 5.17
C LYS A 282 15.46 -10.16 6.14
N TRP A 283 16.72 -9.83 6.40
CA TRP A 283 17.10 -8.93 7.49
C TRP A 283 17.90 -7.73 6.96
N SER A 284 17.79 -6.57 7.61
CA SER A 284 18.59 -5.38 7.28
C SER A 284 19.89 -5.33 8.09
N GLY A 285 20.94 -4.78 7.51
CA GLY A 285 22.30 -4.75 8.07
C GLY A 285 23.07 -6.02 7.72
N SER A 286 24.35 -5.93 7.38
CA SER A 286 25.10 -7.03 6.75
C SER A 286 26.02 -7.81 7.67
N ILE A 287 27.01 -7.17 8.28
CA ILE A 287 28.10 -7.78 9.02
C ILE A 287 28.86 -6.68 9.76
N GLU A 288 29.34 -6.97 10.96
CA GLU A 288 30.26 -6.08 11.66
C GLU A 288 31.59 -6.78 11.89
N VAL A 289 32.70 -6.08 11.65
CA VAL A 289 34.04 -6.66 11.76
C VAL A 289 34.93 -5.70 12.52
N GLY A 290 35.79 -6.20 13.40
CA GLY A 290 36.74 -5.34 14.09
C GLY A 290 37.66 -6.03 15.08
N ILE A 291 38.09 -5.30 16.09
CA ILE A 291 39.04 -5.76 17.11
C ILE A 291 38.55 -5.49 18.53
N THR A 292 38.97 -6.31 19.48
CA THR A 292 38.68 -6.10 20.91
C THR A 292 39.85 -6.50 21.81
N THR A 293 39.94 -5.89 23.00
CA THR A 293 40.85 -6.31 24.08
C THR A 293 40.24 -7.39 24.98
N HIS A 294 38.96 -7.74 24.81
CA HIS A 294 38.34 -8.80 25.60
C HIS A 294 38.98 -10.15 25.28
N ASN A 295 39.32 -10.94 26.31
CA ASN A 295 39.86 -12.27 26.11
C ASN A 295 38.71 -13.25 25.83
N PRO A 296 38.71 -13.98 24.70
CA PRO A 296 37.63 -14.91 24.33
C PRO A 296 37.47 -16.08 25.31
N ASN A 297 38.47 -16.37 26.15
CA ASN A 297 38.38 -17.39 27.20
C ASN A 297 37.57 -16.95 28.42
N THR A 298 37.41 -15.64 28.64
CA THR A 298 36.69 -15.09 29.79
C THR A 298 35.49 -14.24 29.40
N LEU A 299 35.34 -13.92 28.12
CA LEU A 299 34.21 -13.14 27.61
C LEU A 299 32.92 -13.96 27.64
N GLU A 300 31.84 -13.37 28.13
CA GLU A 300 30.48 -13.82 27.83
C GLU A 300 30.05 -13.14 26.54
N PHE A 301 29.75 -13.93 25.51
CA PHE A 301 29.46 -13.41 24.18
C PHE A 301 28.09 -12.71 24.17
N PRO A 302 28.02 -11.41 23.85
CA PRO A 302 26.75 -10.68 23.77
C PRO A 302 26.00 -11.03 22.47
N ALA A 303 24.75 -10.59 22.37
CA ALA A 303 23.95 -10.73 21.15
C ALA A 303 24.55 -9.99 19.94
N THR A 304 25.24 -8.88 20.19
CA THR A 304 26.10 -8.18 19.22
C THR A 304 27.26 -7.52 19.94
N MET A 305 28.42 -7.44 19.29
CA MET A 305 29.63 -6.85 19.87
C MET A 305 29.58 -5.33 20.05
N THR A 306 28.69 -4.64 19.33
CA THR A 306 28.45 -3.19 19.50
C THR A 306 27.72 -2.84 20.80
N ASN A 307 27.10 -3.82 21.49
CA ASN A 307 26.44 -3.61 22.79
C ASN A 307 27.39 -3.55 23.99
N MET A 308 28.69 -3.76 23.79
CA MET A 308 29.71 -3.69 24.86
C MET A 308 30.06 -2.23 25.20
N ARG A 309 29.19 -1.56 25.97
CA ARG A 309 29.27 -0.11 26.27
C ARG A 309 29.95 0.27 27.61
N ASN A 310 30.20 -0.68 28.52
CA ASN A 310 30.42 -0.36 29.95
C ASN A 310 31.72 -0.87 30.62
N ALA A 311 32.76 -1.28 29.88
CA ALA A 311 34.03 -1.69 30.51
C ALA A 311 35.05 -0.55 30.49
N SER A 312 35.33 0.08 31.65
CA SER A 312 36.29 1.18 31.79
C SER A 312 37.75 0.82 31.49
N SER A 313 38.07 -0.48 31.36
CA SER A 313 39.41 -1.01 31.07
C SER A 313 39.54 -1.74 29.73
N SER A 314 38.44 -2.00 29.01
CA SER A 314 38.46 -2.77 27.76
C SER A 314 37.96 -1.96 26.58
N ARG A 315 38.58 -2.16 25.41
CA ARG A 315 38.31 -1.39 24.20
C ARG A 315 37.97 -2.32 23.03
N THR A 316 36.81 -2.09 22.45
CA THR A 316 36.29 -2.76 21.26
C THR A 316 36.14 -1.70 20.16
N ILE A 317 36.69 -1.96 18.98
CA ILE A 317 36.61 -1.08 17.80
C ILE A 317 36.04 -1.90 16.66
N MET A 318 34.84 -1.56 16.18
CA MET A 318 34.12 -2.27 15.13
C MET A 318 33.86 -1.36 13.94
N MET A 319 33.97 -1.88 12.73
CA MET A 319 33.35 -1.33 11.53
C MET A 319 31.94 -1.92 11.39
N SER A 320 30.94 -1.07 11.21
CA SER A 320 29.54 -1.43 10.98
C SER A 320 28.99 -0.47 9.93
N GLY A 321 28.47 -1.02 8.83
CA GLY A 321 28.22 -0.25 7.62
C GLY A 321 29.47 0.50 7.14
N CYS A 322 29.37 1.82 6.98
CA CYS A 322 30.51 2.70 6.67
C CYS A 322 31.12 3.39 7.92
N GLY A 323 30.68 3.06 9.14
CA GLY A 323 31.11 3.73 10.36
C GLY A 323 32.10 2.92 11.21
N ILE A 324 32.95 3.62 11.99
CA ILE A 324 33.76 3.01 13.07
C ILE A 324 33.14 3.36 14.43
N LEU A 325 32.78 2.32 15.16
CA LEU A 325 32.31 2.37 16.53
C LEU A 325 33.45 1.99 17.50
N THR A 326 33.63 2.77 18.55
CA THR A 326 34.48 2.40 19.69
C THR A 326 33.59 2.23 20.92
N ASN A 327 33.58 1.04 21.53
CA ASN A 327 32.75 0.67 22.68
C ASN A 327 31.26 0.99 22.46
N GLY A 328 30.75 0.69 21.25
CA GLY A 328 29.36 0.95 20.88
C GLY A 328 29.01 2.41 20.62
N LYS A 329 29.98 3.34 20.69
CA LYS A 329 29.81 4.76 20.33
C LYS A 329 30.47 5.05 18.99
N GLY A 330 29.73 5.63 18.05
CA GLY A 330 30.27 6.07 16.76
C GLY A 330 31.41 7.09 16.95
N THR A 331 32.64 6.68 16.65
CA THR A 331 33.84 7.53 16.70
C THR A 331 34.21 8.12 15.35
N ARG A 332 33.78 7.46 14.28
CA ARG A 332 33.90 7.96 12.91
C ARG A 332 32.65 7.51 12.17
N ARG A 333 31.85 8.47 11.68
CA ARG A 333 30.59 8.14 11.00
C ARG A 333 30.81 7.61 9.58
N GLU A 334 31.93 7.96 8.96
CA GLU A 334 32.29 7.59 7.60
C GLU A 334 33.77 7.18 7.50
N TYR A 335 34.00 5.91 7.19
CA TYR A 335 35.30 5.26 7.15
C TYR A 335 35.39 4.35 5.91
N GLY A 336 36.46 4.53 5.14
CA GLY A 336 36.65 3.81 3.89
C GLY A 336 35.79 4.35 2.75
N GLN A 337 35.93 3.69 1.61
CA GLN A 337 35.11 3.89 0.40
C GLN A 337 34.01 2.83 0.28
N PHE A 338 34.13 1.74 1.03
CA PHE A 338 33.18 0.63 1.04
C PHE A 338 32.30 0.68 2.28
N ASN A 339 31.01 0.44 2.07
CA ASN A 339 30.04 0.17 3.12
C ASN A 339 29.93 -1.35 3.30
N LEU A 340 30.08 -1.85 4.54
CA LEU A 340 29.93 -3.28 4.78
C LEU A 340 28.54 -3.79 4.38
N ASP A 341 27.50 -2.94 4.48
CA ASP A 341 26.11 -3.26 4.13
C ASP A 341 25.84 -3.49 2.64
N GLU A 342 26.81 -3.15 1.79
CA GLU A 342 26.74 -3.32 0.34
C GLU A 342 27.55 -4.52 -0.16
N LEU A 343 28.24 -5.24 0.74
CA LEU A 343 29.08 -6.38 0.37
C LEU A 343 28.24 -7.61 0.01
N SER A 344 28.69 -8.32 -1.03
CA SER A 344 28.07 -9.51 -1.58
C SER A 344 28.79 -10.79 -1.19
N GLU A 345 28.13 -11.94 -1.40
CA GLU A 345 28.78 -13.24 -1.25
C GLU A 345 30.02 -13.33 -2.15
N GLY A 346 31.17 -13.68 -1.56
CA GLY A 346 32.46 -13.71 -2.24
C GLY A 346 33.39 -12.55 -1.91
N ASP A 347 32.88 -11.43 -1.37
CA ASP A 347 33.69 -10.29 -0.96
C ASP A 347 34.55 -10.60 0.29
N HIS A 348 35.67 -9.88 0.39
CA HIS A 348 36.69 -10.08 1.43
C HIS A 348 36.82 -8.84 2.31
N ILE A 349 36.87 -9.06 3.63
CA ILE A 349 37.10 -8.03 4.64
C ILE A 349 38.33 -8.43 5.47
N GLY A 350 39.39 -7.66 5.31
CA GLY A 350 40.64 -7.74 6.06
C GLY A 350 40.78 -6.63 7.09
N LEU A 351 41.52 -6.89 8.17
CA LEU A 351 42.00 -5.87 9.08
C LEU A 351 43.44 -6.13 9.51
N VAL A 352 44.17 -5.04 9.74
CA VAL A 352 45.58 -5.05 10.14
C VAL A 352 45.81 -4.00 11.22
N ARG A 353 46.45 -4.39 12.32
CA ARG A 353 47.02 -3.46 13.30
C ARG A 353 48.48 -3.20 12.95
N LYS A 354 48.83 -1.97 12.57
CA LYS A 354 50.22 -1.58 12.27
C LYS A 354 51.01 -1.24 13.56
N PRO A 355 52.35 -1.36 13.54
CA PRO A 355 53.23 -0.83 14.59
C PRO A 355 52.95 0.65 14.81
N GLY A 356 52.58 1.02 16.04
CA GLY A 356 52.10 2.38 16.38
C GLY A 356 50.62 2.44 16.78
N GLY A 357 49.87 1.34 16.64
CA GLY A 357 48.46 1.27 17.05
C GLY A 357 47.49 1.75 15.97
N HIS A 358 47.94 1.92 14.73
CA HIS A 358 47.07 2.27 13.61
C HIS A 358 46.31 1.03 13.13
N LEU A 359 44.98 1.04 13.25
CA LEU A 359 44.12 0.01 12.68
C LEU A 359 43.70 0.40 11.27
N HIS A 360 43.85 -0.52 10.33
CA HIS A 360 43.40 -0.39 8.93
C HIS A 360 42.48 -1.55 8.58
N TYR A 361 41.47 -1.30 7.75
CA TYR A 361 40.67 -2.33 7.10
C TYR A 361 41.03 -2.39 5.62
N PHE A 362 40.91 -3.58 5.05
CA PHE A 362 41.10 -3.87 3.64
C PHE A 362 39.82 -4.51 3.12
N ILE A 363 39.22 -3.98 2.06
CA ILE A 363 38.02 -4.58 1.47
C ILE A 363 38.37 -4.94 0.03
N ASN A 364 38.21 -6.22 -0.32
CA ASN A 364 38.63 -6.78 -1.62
C ASN A 364 40.07 -6.40 -2.00
N GLY A 365 40.98 -6.44 -1.01
CA GLY A 365 42.41 -6.10 -1.18
C GLY A 365 42.74 -4.60 -1.16
N MET A 366 41.76 -3.70 -1.07
CA MET A 366 41.98 -2.24 -1.05
C MET A 366 42.00 -1.67 0.38
N ASP A 367 43.07 -0.95 0.74
CA ASP A 367 43.22 -0.26 2.05
C ASP A 367 42.19 0.87 2.17
N GLN A 368 41.31 0.78 3.17
CA GLN A 368 40.25 1.75 3.48
C GLN A 368 40.77 2.95 4.28
N GLY A 369 42.07 2.98 4.59
CA GLY A 369 42.73 4.01 5.37
C GLY A 369 42.71 3.71 6.87
N MET A 370 43.12 4.68 7.69
CA MET A 370 43.26 4.48 9.13
C MET A 370 41.91 4.60 9.87
N ALA A 371 41.42 3.50 10.44
CA ALA A 371 40.18 3.43 11.25
C ALA A 371 40.36 4.01 12.65
N SER A 372 41.50 3.72 13.28
CA SER A 372 41.83 4.23 14.61
C SER A 372 43.33 4.41 14.74
N ALA A 373 43.77 5.52 15.32
CA ALA A 373 45.18 5.79 15.57
C ALA A 373 45.72 5.11 16.84
N ASN A 374 44.84 4.68 17.75
CA ASN A 374 45.17 4.21 19.09
C ASN A 374 44.53 2.84 19.41
N ALA A 375 44.69 1.88 18.50
CA ALA A 375 44.31 0.49 18.76
C ALA A 375 45.25 -0.12 19.81
N PRO A 376 44.73 -0.61 20.95
CA PRO A 376 45.54 -1.21 22.01
C PRO A 376 46.18 -2.53 21.57
N SER A 377 47.08 -3.08 22.40
CA SER A 377 47.66 -4.41 22.24
C SER A 377 47.78 -5.06 23.62
N PRO A 378 47.45 -6.36 23.78
CA PRO A 378 46.98 -7.30 22.76
C PRO A 378 45.52 -7.06 22.33
N VAL A 379 45.18 -7.41 21.09
CA VAL A 379 43.80 -7.37 20.57
C VAL A 379 43.48 -8.63 19.76
N TRP A 380 42.22 -9.05 19.81
CA TRP A 380 41.65 -10.16 19.05
C TRP A 380 40.81 -9.62 17.91
N GLY A 381 40.80 -10.32 16.77
CA GLY A 381 39.86 -10.05 15.68
C GLY A 381 38.48 -10.55 16.06
N VAL A 382 37.46 -9.83 15.63
CA VAL A 382 36.06 -10.07 15.97
C VAL A 382 35.23 -9.95 14.70
N VAL A 383 34.28 -10.87 14.52
CA VAL A 383 33.28 -10.82 13.47
C VAL A 383 31.92 -11.05 14.10
N ASP A 384 30.96 -10.20 13.78
CA ASP A 384 29.57 -10.33 14.16
C ASP A 384 28.74 -10.67 12.92
N LEU A 385 28.24 -11.91 12.87
CA LEU A 385 27.32 -12.37 11.82
C LEU A 385 25.91 -11.85 12.14
N TYR A 386 25.70 -10.56 11.89
CA TYR A 386 24.46 -9.85 12.20
C TYR A 386 23.66 -9.57 10.92
N GLY A 387 22.33 -9.64 10.98
CA GLY A 387 21.44 -9.37 9.86
C GLY A 387 21.66 -10.36 8.71
N MET A 388 22.04 -9.83 7.54
CA MET A 388 22.19 -10.57 6.29
C MET A 388 23.34 -11.58 6.35
N ALA A 389 24.45 -11.32 7.06
CA ALA A 389 25.58 -12.27 7.10
C ALA A 389 25.20 -13.54 7.84
N VAL A 390 25.32 -14.64 7.11
CA VAL A 390 25.06 -15.98 7.61
C VAL A 390 26.34 -16.77 7.78
N LYS A 391 27.31 -16.62 6.88
CA LYS A 391 28.51 -17.45 6.89
C LYS A 391 29.74 -16.71 6.41
N VAL A 392 30.88 -16.92 7.08
CA VAL A 392 32.19 -16.36 6.71
C VAL A 392 33.31 -17.38 6.90
N THR A 393 34.39 -17.22 6.14
CA THR A 393 35.61 -18.06 6.25
C THR A 393 36.88 -17.23 6.30
N ILE A 394 37.79 -17.54 7.23
CA ILE A 394 39.13 -16.94 7.30
C ILE A 394 39.98 -17.37 6.09
N VAL A 395 40.58 -16.40 5.42
CA VAL A 395 41.47 -16.60 4.27
C VAL A 395 42.94 -16.65 4.73
N ASP A 396 43.74 -17.55 4.15
CA ASP A 396 45.16 -17.72 4.50
C ASP A 396 46.04 -16.95 3.52
N HIS A 397 46.86 -16.03 4.03
CA HIS A 397 47.98 -15.45 3.29
C HIS A 397 49.25 -16.22 3.66
N SER A 398 49.58 -17.29 2.95
CA SER A 398 50.89 -17.93 3.10
C SER A 398 51.93 -17.16 2.27
N PRO A 399 53.04 -16.67 2.86
CA PRO A 399 54.06 -15.94 2.14
C PRO A 399 55.03 -16.93 1.48
N VAL A 400 54.66 -17.51 0.34
CA VAL A 400 55.61 -18.15 -0.58
C VAL A 400 55.10 -17.92 -2.01
N GLU A 401 56.02 -17.50 -2.88
CA GLU A 401 55.84 -17.23 -4.33
C GLU A 401 55.58 -15.77 -4.75
N SER A 402 56.29 -14.82 -4.14
CA SER A 402 56.49 -13.48 -4.71
C SER A 402 57.97 -13.13 -4.79
N GLU A 403 58.80 -13.95 -5.44
CA GLU A 403 60.21 -13.60 -5.68
C GLU A 403 60.88 -14.42 -6.80
N ALA A 404 60.24 -14.63 -7.96
CA ALA A 404 60.96 -15.25 -9.10
C ALA A 404 60.43 -14.95 -10.50
N VAL A 405 59.66 -13.89 -10.78
CA VAL A 405 59.45 -13.50 -12.20
C VAL A 405 59.17 -12.00 -12.40
N ALA A 406 59.87 -11.14 -11.66
CA ALA A 406 59.97 -9.73 -12.02
C ALA A 406 61.11 -9.53 -13.04
N ALA A 407 60.97 -10.10 -14.24
CA ALA A 407 61.75 -9.68 -15.39
C ALA A 407 61.00 -10.04 -16.67
N SER A 408 60.64 -8.99 -17.42
CA SER A 408 60.16 -9.02 -18.81
C SER A 408 58.66 -9.25 -19.01
N MET A 409 57.84 -8.18 -18.93
CA MET A 409 56.66 -8.01 -19.78
C MET A 409 56.19 -6.56 -19.89
N VAL A 410 56.07 -6.08 -21.13
CA VAL A 410 54.96 -5.26 -21.69
C VAL A 410 54.86 -5.66 -23.18
N PRO A 411 53.68 -5.62 -23.84
CA PRO A 411 52.37 -6.16 -23.50
C PRO A 411 51.89 -7.16 -24.60
N LEU A 412 50.82 -7.94 -24.40
CA LEU A 412 49.93 -8.41 -25.48
C LEU A 412 48.66 -9.09 -24.92
N GLN A 413 47.52 -8.54 -25.36
CA GLN A 413 46.12 -9.01 -25.44
C GLN A 413 45.71 -10.38 -24.86
N PRO A 414 44.50 -10.49 -24.26
CA PRO A 414 43.80 -11.75 -24.10
C PRO A 414 42.86 -12.00 -25.31
N VAL A 415 43.05 -13.13 -25.98
CA VAL A 415 42.06 -13.73 -26.88
C VAL A 415 41.33 -14.85 -26.16
N GLU A 416 40.02 -14.80 -26.33
CA GLU A 416 38.94 -15.65 -25.89
C GLU A 416 39.10 -17.16 -26.15
N ARG A 417 38.32 -17.93 -25.37
CA ARG A 417 37.30 -18.90 -25.85
C ARG A 417 36.50 -19.31 -24.60
N SER A 418 35.26 -18.84 -24.38
CA SER A 418 34.01 -19.01 -25.13
C SER A 418 33.51 -20.45 -25.18
N LEU A 419 32.29 -20.65 -24.64
CA LEU A 419 31.06 -21.12 -25.32
C LEU A 419 30.16 -21.82 -24.28
N VAL A 420 28.85 -21.53 -24.17
CA VAL A 420 27.86 -21.45 -25.25
C VAL A 420 26.74 -20.45 -24.93
N ASN A 421 26.47 -19.54 -25.87
CA ASN A 421 25.15 -18.98 -26.16
C ASN A 421 25.10 -18.58 -27.65
N THR A 422 25.24 -19.59 -28.52
CA THR A 422 25.16 -19.45 -29.97
C THR A 422 23.87 -20.11 -30.45
N LEU A 423 22.83 -19.33 -30.76
CA LEU A 423 21.78 -19.70 -31.75
C LEU A 423 20.76 -18.57 -32.00
N ARG A 424 21.19 -17.36 -32.39
CA ARG A 424 20.26 -16.45 -33.12
C ARG A 424 20.84 -15.38 -34.04
N GLN A 425 22.15 -15.37 -34.33
CA GLN A 425 22.73 -14.43 -35.31
C GLN A 425 23.32 -15.11 -36.56
N PHE A 426 22.86 -16.32 -36.91
CA PHE A 426 23.40 -17.07 -38.07
C PHE A 426 22.58 -16.96 -39.37
N LEU A 427 21.54 -16.13 -39.45
CA LEU A 427 20.82 -15.94 -40.71
C LEU A 427 20.51 -14.45 -40.89
N ASP A 428 21.44 -13.74 -41.53
CA ASP A 428 21.17 -12.77 -42.61
C ASP A 428 22.31 -11.76 -42.79
N SER A 429 23.50 -12.25 -43.14
CA SER A 429 24.42 -11.46 -43.96
C SER A 429 25.23 -12.37 -44.88
N CYS A 430 24.74 -12.50 -46.11
CA CYS A 430 25.57 -12.78 -47.27
C CYS A 430 25.16 -11.77 -48.35
N GLU A 431 26.17 -11.26 -49.06
CA GLU A 431 26.16 -10.16 -50.05
C GLU A 431 26.17 -8.76 -49.42
N GLY A 432 27.19 -7.91 -49.55
CA GLY A 432 28.32 -7.89 -50.46
C GLY A 432 28.43 -6.51 -51.10
N SER A 433 29.63 -5.91 -50.98
CA SER A 433 30.21 -4.91 -51.90
C SER A 433 29.91 -3.41 -51.71
N GLU A 434 30.98 -2.71 -51.33
CA GLU A 434 31.51 -1.45 -51.89
C GLU A 434 30.54 -0.44 -52.55
N ARG A 435 30.49 0.79 -52.01
CA ARG A 435 31.02 2.02 -52.65
C ARG A 435 30.59 3.26 -51.87
N ALA A 436 31.58 4.02 -51.42
CA ALA A 436 31.40 5.41 -51.02
C ALA A 436 31.37 6.29 -52.27
N GLU A 437 30.31 7.08 -52.46
CA GLU A 437 30.35 8.41 -53.08
C GLU A 437 29.04 9.19 -52.84
N SER A 438 29.18 10.30 -52.11
CA SER A 438 28.40 11.55 -52.10
C SER A 438 26.88 11.52 -52.28
N ARG A 439 26.15 12.09 -51.30
CA ARG A 439 25.31 13.29 -51.51
C ARG A 439 24.67 13.80 -50.21
N ALA A 440 24.97 15.08 -49.95
CA ALA A 440 24.24 16.11 -49.19
C ALA A 440 23.08 15.67 -48.28
N VAL A 441 23.26 15.87 -46.98
CA VAL A 441 22.16 15.96 -46.01
C VAL A 441 21.92 17.44 -45.73
N THR A 442 20.73 17.90 -46.07
CA THR A 442 20.15 19.17 -45.65
C THR A 442 19.89 19.14 -44.15
N GLU A 443 20.51 20.08 -43.43
CA GLU A 443 20.30 20.35 -42.02
C GLU A 443 18.83 20.69 -41.74
N THR A 444 18.19 19.84 -40.94
CA THR A 444 17.21 20.28 -39.94
C THR A 444 17.65 19.61 -38.65
N GLU A 445 18.42 20.33 -37.82
CA GLU A 445 18.89 19.83 -36.53
C GLU A 445 17.67 19.53 -35.65
N GLU A 446 17.30 18.26 -35.51
CA GLU A 446 16.42 17.83 -34.42
C GLU A 446 17.12 18.14 -33.10
N ILE A 447 16.57 19.07 -32.33
CA ILE A 447 17.10 19.43 -31.01
C ILE A 447 17.02 18.20 -30.11
N GLU A 448 18.15 17.57 -29.84
CA GLU A 448 18.28 16.41 -28.95
C GLU A 448 17.70 16.73 -27.56
N LYS A 449 16.55 16.12 -27.24
CA LYS A 449 15.81 16.34 -25.98
C LYS A 449 16.62 15.87 -24.77
N LEU A 450 16.49 16.60 -23.66
CA LEU A 450 17.11 16.24 -22.38
C LEU A 450 16.28 15.15 -21.69
N LEU A 451 16.90 14.00 -21.42
CA LEU A 451 16.28 12.83 -20.80
C LEU A 451 17.14 12.35 -19.61
N PHE A 452 16.65 11.38 -18.84
CA PHE A 452 17.47 10.64 -17.88
C PHE A 452 18.31 9.57 -18.57
N SER A 453 19.48 9.28 -18.02
CA SER A 453 20.31 8.15 -18.39
C SER A 453 19.67 6.85 -17.88
N PRO A 454 19.56 5.79 -18.71
CA PRO A 454 19.10 4.48 -18.23
C PRO A 454 20.10 3.81 -17.27
N VAL A 455 21.37 4.25 -17.27
CA VAL A 455 22.37 3.88 -16.25
C VAL A 455 22.13 4.76 -15.03
N CYS A 456 21.68 4.15 -13.93
CA CYS A 456 21.26 4.82 -12.70
C CYS A 456 21.54 3.95 -11.45
N GLY A 457 21.26 4.48 -10.25
CA GLY A 457 21.46 3.80 -8.98
C GLY A 457 20.65 2.49 -8.85
N VAL A 458 21.13 1.57 -8.02
CA VAL A 458 20.62 0.19 -7.94
C VAL A 458 19.13 0.07 -7.55
N HIS A 459 18.56 1.07 -6.87
CA HIS A 459 17.13 1.10 -6.53
C HIS A 459 16.33 2.08 -7.40
N ALA A 460 16.99 2.78 -8.32
CA ALA A 460 16.34 3.62 -9.31
C ALA A 460 16.06 2.82 -10.59
N ALA A 461 14.96 3.17 -11.23
CA ALA A 461 14.63 2.75 -12.58
C ALA A 461 14.20 3.99 -13.36
N VAL A 462 14.58 4.05 -14.64
CA VAL A 462 14.08 5.08 -15.54
C VAL A 462 13.00 4.48 -16.42
N ILE A 463 11.83 5.09 -16.39
CA ILE A 463 10.61 4.66 -17.10
C ILE A 463 10.10 5.79 -18.01
N ASN A 464 9.00 5.53 -18.71
CA ASN A 464 8.33 6.51 -19.57
C ASN A 464 9.25 7.14 -20.64
N GLY A 465 9.93 6.30 -21.43
CA GLY A 465 10.81 6.77 -22.51
C GLY A 465 12.01 7.58 -22.02
N ASN A 466 12.56 7.21 -20.86
CA ASN A 466 13.65 7.89 -20.18
C ASN A 466 13.32 9.29 -19.63
N ARG A 467 12.04 9.65 -19.48
CA ARG A 467 11.65 10.96 -18.90
C ARG A 467 11.37 10.91 -17.40
N THR A 468 11.09 9.74 -16.86
CA THR A 468 10.65 9.57 -15.48
C THR A 468 11.64 8.71 -14.72
N ALA A 469 12.14 9.21 -13.60
CA ALA A 469 12.86 8.42 -12.62
C ALA A 469 11.88 7.87 -11.57
N HIS A 470 12.07 6.62 -11.19
CA HIS A 470 11.17 5.87 -10.31
C HIS A 470 11.99 4.99 -9.36
N ARG A 471 11.61 4.92 -8.09
CA ARG A 471 12.17 4.02 -7.08
C ARG A 471 11.13 2.92 -6.78
N PRO A 472 11.21 1.73 -7.41
CA PRO A 472 10.14 0.74 -7.39
C PRO A 472 9.77 0.24 -5.99
N ASN A 473 10.77 0.09 -5.12
CA ASN A 473 10.61 -0.43 -3.76
C ASN A 473 10.60 0.70 -2.71
N ALA A 474 10.09 1.88 -3.05
CA ALA A 474 10.14 3.06 -2.18
C ALA A 474 9.43 2.89 -0.80
N ALA A 475 8.60 1.86 -0.63
CA ALA A 475 8.02 1.48 0.66
C ALA A 475 9.00 0.69 1.54
N ASP A 476 9.99 0.03 0.96
CA ASP A 476 10.94 -0.86 1.63
C ASP A 476 12.35 -0.24 1.73
N ASP A 477 12.69 0.69 0.85
CA ASP A 477 13.93 1.46 0.85
C ASP A 477 13.69 2.98 0.75
N PHE A 478 14.72 3.76 1.11
CA PHE A 478 14.67 5.23 1.14
C PHE A 478 15.86 5.89 0.42
N ASN A 479 16.74 5.14 -0.23
CA ASN A 479 18.00 5.64 -0.80
C ASN A 479 18.44 4.77 -2.00
N ASN A 480 19.65 5.01 -2.53
CA ASN A 480 20.18 4.40 -3.76
C ASN A 480 19.40 4.78 -5.02
N GLY A 481 18.73 5.93 -4.97
CA GLY A 481 17.84 6.44 -6.00
C GLY A 481 18.48 7.53 -6.87
N VAL A 482 19.78 7.47 -7.19
CA VAL A 482 20.50 8.51 -7.94
C VAL A 482 20.38 8.32 -9.45
N ILE A 483 20.00 9.38 -10.19
CA ILE A 483 19.79 9.35 -11.65
C ILE A 483 20.38 10.62 -12.28
N LEU A 484 21.19 10.45 -13.32
CA LEU A 484 21.79 11.55 -14.10
C LEU A 484 21.02 11.80 -15.40
N THR A 485 21.19 12.97 -16.00
CA THR A 485 20.75 13.24 -17.38
C THR A 485 21.53 12.40 -18.40
N ASN A 486 20.91 12.08 -19.54
CA ASN A 486 21.53 11.29 -20.61
C ASN A 486 22.65 12.03 -21.35
N ARG A 487 22.64 13.37 -21.29
CA ARG A 487 23.67 14.24 -21.86
C ARG A 487 23.99 15.41 -20.91
N PRO A 488 25.15 16.08 -21.10
CA PRO A 488 25.44 17.31 -20.37
C PRO A 488 24.41 18.42 -20.66
N LEU A 489 24.21 19.29 -19.68
CA LEU A 489 23.37 20.48 -19.81
C LEU A 489 24.07 21.53 -20.68
N ARG A 490 23.30 22.11 -21.61
CA ARG A 490 23.74 23.27 -22.40
C ARG A 490 23.79 24.51 -21.50
N PRO A 491 24.59 25.55 -21.84
CA PRO A 491 24.63 26.77 -21.06
C PRO A 491 23.23 27.41 -20.96
N ASN A 492 22.81 27.73 -19.73
CA ASN A 492 21.48 28.26 -19.40
C ASN A 492 20.29 27.30 -19.65
N GLU A 493 20.53 26.01 -19.94
CA GLU A 493 19.47 24.99 -20.01
C GLU A 493 19.01 24.61 -18.60
N VAL A 494 17.71 24.77 -18.32
CA VAL A 494 17.12 24.43 -17.03
C VAL A 494 16.79 22.95 -17.01
N PHE A 495 17.40 22.22 -16.07
CA PHE A 495 17.02 20.85 -15.76
C PHE A 495 16.00 20.89 -14.62
N GLU A 496 14.72 20.73 -14.94
CA GLU A 496 13.60 20.75 -13.98
C GLU A 496 12.89 19.40 -13.94
N VAL A 497 12.49 18.96 -12.74
CA VAL A 497 11.69 17.76 -12.52
C VAL A 497 10.44 18.08 -11.71
N ARG A 498 9.34 17.38 -11.98
CA ARG A 498 8.10 17.37 -11.20
C ARG A 498 8.05 16.12 -10.34
N LEU A 499 7.71 16.26 -9.06
CA LEU A 499 7.46 15.11 -8.17
C LEU A 499 6.12 14.45 -8.53
N ASP A 500 6.14 13.17 -8.88
CA ASP A 500 4.93 12.43 -9.26
C ASP A 500 4.42 11.52 -8.14
N LYS A 501 5.30 11.05 -7.25
CA LYS A 501 4.92 10.14 -6.15
C LYS A 501 5.78 10.35 -4.91
N LEU A 502 5.12 10.39 -3.75
CA LEU A 502 5.75 10.41 -2.42
C LEU A 502 5.27 9.22 -1.58
N VAL A 503 6.09 8.76 -0.65
CA VAL A 503 5.78 7.74 0.37
C VAL A 503 5.90 8.38 1.75
N ASP A 504 4.98 8.09 2.66
CA ASP A 504 4.88 8.73 3.98
C ASP A 504 5.66 8.01 5.11
N LYS A 505 6.31 6.88 4.79
CA LYS A 505 7.09 6.07 5.74
C LYS A 505 8.42 6.72 6.15
N TRP A 506 9.02 7.52 5.28
CA TRP A 506 10.39 8.01 5.44
C TRP A 506 10.44 9.53 5.65
N ALA A 507 11.54 10.03 6.19
CA ALA A 507 11.81 11.47 6.27
C ALA A 507 12.76 11.90 5.13
N GLY A 508 12.67 13.17 4.73
CA GLY A 508 13.39 13.70 3.56
C GLY A 508 12.54 13.62 2.29
N SER A 509 12.80 14.45 1.27
CA SER A 509 12.00 14.46 0.02
C SER A 509 12.80 14.13 -1.23
N ILE A 510 13.50 15.08 -1.84
CA ILE A 510 14.27 14.86 -3.09
C ILE A 510 15.49 15.75 -3.04
N GLU A 511 16.60 15.27 -3.58
CA GLU A 511 17.78 16.11 -3.81
C GLU A 511 17.99 16.30 -5.31
N ILE A 512 18.47 17.48 -5.70
CA ILE A 512 18.74 17.83 -7.10
C ILE A 512 20.02 18.63 -7.21
N GLY A 513 20.74 18.49 -8.32
CA GLY A 513 22.01 19.16 -8.49
C GLY A 513 22.68 18.94 -9.83
N LEU A 514 23.97 19.22 -9.84
CA LEU A 514 24.84 19.15 -10.99
C LEU A 514 26.08 18.32 -10.68
N THR A 515 26.59 17.61 -11.67
CA THR A 515 27.84 16.85 -11.53
C THR A 515 28.73 16.90 -12.76
N THR A 516 30.05 16.81 -12.57
CA THR A 516 31.01 16.61 -13.66
C THR A 516 31.16 15.14 -14.07
N HIS A 517 30.59 14.20 -13.32
CA HIS A 517 30.69 12.78 -13.61
C HIS A 517 29.72 12.36 -14.72
N GLN A 518 30.14 11.41 -15.55
CA GLN A 518 29.31 10.84 -16.60
C GLN A 518 28.52 9.64 -16.07
N PRO A 519 27.30 9.35 -16.58
CA PRO A 519 26.52 8.21 -16.11
C PRO A 519 27.20 6.85 -16.24
N THR A 520 28.09 6.66 -17.23
CA THR A 520 28.83 5.40 -17.44
C THR A 520 30.05 5.23 -16.56
N ASP A 521 30.56 6.33 -16.01
CA ASP A 521 31.83 6.38 -15.27
C ASP A 521 31.60 6.61 -13.77
N LEU A 522 30.35 6.86 -13.38
CA LEU A 522 29.93 7.09 -12.01
C LEU A 522 29.48 5.78 -11.38
N ASP A 523 30.21 5.32 -10.37
CA ASP A 523 29.70 4.32 -9.43
C ASP A 523 28.62 4.99 -8.57
N PHE A 524 27.36 4.67 -8.85
CA PHE A 524 26.22 5.36 -8.23
C PHE A 524 26.20 5.12 -6.71
N PRO A 525 26.26 6.19 -5.89
CA PRO A 525 26.28 6.08 -4.43
C PRO A 525 24.86 5.88 -3.87
N SER A 526 24.79 5.56 -2.57
CA SER A 526 23.52 5.53 -1.84
C SER A 526 22.79 6.87 -1.80
N THR A 527 23.52 7.98 -1.88
CA THR A 527 22.98 9.32 -2.10
C THR A 527 24.02 10.18 -2.82
N MET A 528 23.58 11.09 -3.69
CA MET A 528 24.49 11.91 -4.48
C MET A 528 25.36 12.84 -3.62
N THR A 529 24.90 13.19 -2.41
CA THR A 529 25.68 13.97 -1.44
C THR A 529 26.92 13.24 -0.92
N ASN A 530 27.03 11.91 -1.08
CA ASN A 530 28.22 11.13 -0.69
C ASN A 530 29.40 11.29 -1.66
N ILE A 531 29.18 11.80 -2.87
CA ILE A 531 30.27 12.04 -3.83
C ILE A 531 31.08 13.27 -3.42
N ARG A 532 32.37 13.08 -3.17
CA ARG A 532 33.29 14.11 -2.68
C ARG A 532 34.07 14.85 -3.78
N SER A 533 33.61 14.78 -5.03
CA SER A 533 34.24 15.45 -6.15
C SER A 533 33.24 15.85 -7.23
N GLY A 534 33.37 17.08 -7.74
CA GLY A 534 32.60 17.59 -8.88
C GLY A 534 31.07 17.51 -8.73
N THR A 535 30.51 17.76 -7.55
CA THR A 535 29.05 17.74 -7.31
C THR A 535 28.53 18.99 -6.60
N TRP A 536 27.42 19.55 -7.06
CA TRP A 536 26.69 20.66 -6.43
C TRP A 536 25.23 20.26 -6.24
N MET A 537 24.82 20.00 -5.00
CA MET A 537 23.50 19.44 -4.66
C MET A 537 22.72 20.39 -3.75
N MET A 538 21.42 20.57 -3.98
CA MET A 538 20.48 21.15 -3.02
C MET A 538 19.80 20.02 -2.26
N THR A 539 19.84 20.08 -0.93
CA THR A 539 19.25 19.09 -0.01
C THR A 539 18.57 19.82 1.15
N GLY A 540 17.30 19.51 1.39
CA GLY A 540 16.47 20.27 2.34
C GLY A 540 16.46 21.77 2.02
N ASN A 541 16.93 22.61 2.95
CA ASN A 541 17.11 24.06 2.79
C ASN A 541 18.55 24.49 2.43
N GLY A 542 19.49 23.55 2.30
CA GLY A 542 20.92 23.84 2.12
C GLY A 542 21.46 23.46 0.74
N VAL A 543 22.67 23.94 0.44
CA VAL A 543 23.45 23.56 -0.74
C VAL A 543 24.76 22.93 -0.29
N MET A 544 25.07 21.77 -0.87
CA MET A 544 26.30 21.02 -0.67
C MET A 544 27.15 21.05 -1.93
N HIS A 545 28.47 21.14 -1.75
CA HIS A 545 29.45 20.95 -2.81
C HIS A 545 30.46 19.90 -2.36
N ASN A 546 30.64 18.85 -3.17
CA ASN A 546 31.52 17.73 -2.88
C ASN A 546 31.23 17.10 -1.51
N GLY A 547 29.94 17.03 -1.16
CA GLY A 547 29.49 16.45 0.10
C GLY A 547 29.70 17.30 1.36
N CYS A 548 30.16 18.54 1.21
CA CYS A 548 30.25 19.51 2.29
C CYS A 548 29.17 20.59 2.12
N THR A 549 28.42 20.89 3.17
CA THR A 549 27.47 22.02 3.18
C THR A 549 28.23 23.33 2.99
N ILE A 550 27.90 24.06 1.93
CA ILE A 550 28.47 25.39 1.64
C ILE A 550 27.50 26.52 1.98
N ILE A 551 26.19 26.24 1.97
CA ILE A 551 25.14 27.18 2.37
C ILE A 551 24.11 26.39 3.18
N GLU A 552 23.83 26.80 4.42
CA GLU A 552 22.89 26.10 5.31
C GLU A 552 21.42 26.53 5.08
N ASP A 553 21.18 27.82 4.80
CA ASP A 553 19.86 28.41 4.58
C ASP A 553 19.82 29.13 3.21
N TYR A 554 19.78 28.34 2.15
CA TYR A 554 19.83 28.86 0.79
C TYR A 554 18.45 29.26 0.24
N GLY A 555 17.41 28.48 0.52
CA GLY A 555 16.09 28.72 -0.07
C GLY A 555 14.97 27.85 0.47
N HIS A 556 13.97 27.59 -0.37
CA HIS A 556 12.83 26.75 -0.03
C HIS A 556 13.29 25.36 0.41
N ASN A 557 12.72 24.83 1.49
CA ASN A 557 13.08 23.50 1.98
C ASN A 557 12.44 22.41 1.08
N LEU A 558 13.27 21.61 0.40
CA LEU A 558 12.83 20.52 -0.48
C LEU A 558 12.01 19.45 0.26
N ASP A 559 12.22 19.27 1.58
CA ASP A 559 11.46 18.32 2.40
C ASP A 559 9.97 18.68 2.55
N ARG A 560 9.58 19.89 2.15
CA ARG A 560 8.19 20.37 2.19
C ARG A 560 7.44 20.20 0.87
N LEU A 561 8.13 19.73 -0.17
CA LEU A 561 7.53 19.52 -1.48
C LEU A 561 6.48 18.41 -1.43
N LYS A 562 5.45 18.57 -2.26
CA LYS A 562 4.35 17.62 -2.43
C LYS A 562 4.32 17.10 -3.86
N VAL A 563 3.57 16.03 -4.08
CA VAL A 563 3.25 15.56 -5.44
C VAL A 563 2.66 16.72 -6.26
N GLY A 564 3.22 16.94 -7.44
CA GLY A 564 2.91 18.05 -8.34
C GLY A 564 3.89 19.24 -8.25
N ASP A 565 4.64 19.40 -7.16
CA ASP A 565 5.65 20.45 -7.06
C ASP A 565 6.85 20.17 -7.98
N ARG A 566 7.51 21.26 -8.42
CA ARG A 566 8.63 21.25 -9.35
C ARG A 566 9.89 21.78 -8.71
N VAL A 567 11.03 21.15 -9.00
CA VAL A 567 12.36 21.60 -8.60
C VAL A 567 13.32 21.49 -9.77
N GLY A 568 14.17 22.50 -9.95
CA GLY A 568 15.11 22.54 -11.06
C GLY A 568 16.43 23.21 -10.75
N VAL A 569 17.39 23.05 -11.65
CA VAL A 569 18.73 23.61 -11.56
C VAL A 569 19.21 24.09 -12.93
N VAL A 570 19.94 25.21 -12.95
CA VAL A 570 20.57 25.75 -14.16
C VAL A 570 22.02 26.10 -13.87
N ARG A 571 22.90 25.85 -14.84
CA ARG A 571 24.23 26.42 -14.89
C ARG A 571 24.30 27.50 -15.95
N LYS A 572 24.45 28.75 -15.51
CA LYS A 572 24.51 29.92 -16.38
C LYS A 572 25.81 29.96 -17.18
N ALA A 573 25.82 30.72 -18.26
CA ALA A 573 26.99 30.88 -19.13
C ALA A 573 28.23 31.44 -18.41
N ASP A 574 28.02 32.29 -17.39
CA ASP A 574 29.06 32.85 -16.52
C ASP A 574 29.61 31.88 -15.47
N GLY A 575 29.12 30.63 -15.44
CA GLY A 575 29.53 29.60 -14.50
C GLY A 575 28.84 29.69 -13.14
N THR A 576 27.80 30.50 -12.98
CA THR A 576 26.97 30.53 -11.77
C THR A 576 25.87 29.46 -11.81
N VAL A 577 25.51 28.92 -10.64
CA VAL A 577 24.43 27.93 -10.50
C VAL A 577 23.29 28.51 -9.69
N HIS A 578 22.08 28.29 -10.18
CA HIS A 578 20.83 28.68 -9.54
C HIS A 578 19.90 27.47 -9.47
N PHE A 579 19.19 27.33 -8.34
CA PHE A 579 18.09 26.36 -8.21
C PHE A 579 16.74 27.08 -8.31
N PHE A 580 15.73 26.35 -8.75
CA PHE A 580 14.35 26.81 -8.90
C PHE A 580 13.42 25.89 -8.15
N VAL A 581 12.41 26.45 -7.49
CA VAL A 581 11.31 25.70 -6.89
C VAL A 581 10.01 26.31 -7.40
N ASN A 582 9.17 25.51 -8.05
CA ASN A 582 7.93 25.93 -8.69
C ASN A 582 8.11 27.15 -9.62
N GLY A 583 9.20 27.16 -10.40
CA GLY A 583 9.56 28.25 -11.32
C GLY A 583 10.16 29.51 -10.67
N ILE A 584 10.34 29.52 -9.33
CA ILE A 584 10.92 30.66 -8.59
C ILE A 584 12.42 30.43 -8.38
N ASP A 585 13.25 31.34 -8.91
CA ASP A 585 14.71 31.36 -8.71
C ASP A 585 15.06 31.57 -7.22
N GLN A 586 15.85 30.67 -6.64
CA GLN A 586 16.30 30.72 -5.24
C GLN A 586 17.58 31.56 -5.05
N GLY A 587 18.20 32.06 -6.13
CA GLY A 587 19.40 32.89 -6.11
C GLY A 587 20.66 32.15 -6.55
N ALA A 588 21.83 32.79 -6.53
CA ALA A 588 23.08 32.13 -6.90
C ALA A 588 23.65 31.33 -5.72
N CYS A 589 23.91 30.03 -5.89
CA CYS A 589 24.50 29.18 -4.83
C CYS A 589 25.98 28.86 -5.01
N ALA A 590 26.45 28.81 -6.26
CA ALA A 590 27.83 28.50 -6.59
C ALA A 590 28.28 29.33 -7.78
N THR A 591 29.57 29.61 -7.86
CA THR A 591 30.21 30.34 -8.97
C THR A 591 31.39 29.52 -9.48
N SER A 592 31.84 29.81 -10.71
CA SER A 592 32.96 29.11 -11.35
C SER A 592 32.74 27.61 -11.60
N VAL A 593 31.48 27.19 -11.79
CA VAL A 593 31.14 25.80 -12.13
C VAL A 593 31.50 25.51 -13.60
N PRO A 594 32.24 24.43 -13.90
CA PRO A 594 32.71 24.13 -15.25
C PRO A 594 31.56 23.89 -16.25
N PRO A 595 31.79 24.07 -17.56
CA PRO A 595 30.84 23.64 -18.59
C PRO A 595 30.83 22.10 -18.72
N ASN A 596 29.91 21.56 -19.52
CA ASN A 596 29.76 20.11 -19.78
C ASN A 596 29.50 19.28 -18.51
N ILE A 597 28.52 19.71 -17.72
CA ILE A 597 28.08 19.05 -16.49
C ILE A 597 26.71 18.41 -16.70
N PHE A 598 26.44 17.33 -15.98
CA PHE A 598 25.18 16.60 -16.02
C PHE A 598 24.24 17.10 -14.92
N GLY A 599 22.94 17.08 -15.21
CA GLY A 599 21.92 17.20 -14.17
C GLY A 599 21.82 15.89 -13.39
N VAL A 600 21.57 15.98 -12.10
CA VAL A 600 21.39 14.81 -11.24
C VAL A 600 20.24 15.02 -10.27
N ILE A 601 19.46 13.98 -10.06
CA ILE A 601 18.47 13.89 -8.98
C ILE A 601 18.76 12.67 -8.10
N ASP A 602 18.32 12.75 -6.86
CA ASP A 602 18.35 11.66 -5.90
C ASP A 602 16.97 11.48 -5.28
N LEU A 603 16.31 10.37 -5.63
CA LEU A 603 15.05 9.94 -5.05
C LEU A 603 15.32 9.35 -3.66
N TYR A 604 15.53 10.23 -2.69
CA TYR A 604 15.83 9.90 -1.29
C TYR A 604 14.59 10.04 -0.39
N GLY A 605 14.49 9.34 0.72
CA GLY A 605 13.39 9.51 1.68
C GLY A 605 12.02 9.27 1.06
N MET A 606 11.14 10.27 1.14
CA MET A 606 9.76 10.22 0.66
C MET A 606 9.65 10.17 -0.86
N ALA A 607 10.57 10.72 -1.66
CA ALA A 607 10.38 10.75 -3.12
C ALA A 607 10.51 9.38 -3.75
N ALA A 608 9.42 8.91 -4.37
CA ALA A 608 9.37 7.64 -5.09
C ALA A 608 9.44 7.83 -6.60
N GLN A 609 9.00 8.98 -7.13
CA GLN A 609 8.96 9.20 -8.58
C GLN A 609 9.06 10.68 -8.94
N ALA A 610 9.84 11.00 -9.97
CA ALA A 610 9.94 12.35 -10.53
C ALA A 610 10.15 12.33 -12.06
N THR A 611 9.55 13.28 -12.77
CA THR A 611 9.59 13.37 -14.25
C THR A 611 10.20 14.69 -14.73
N ILE A 612 11.08 14.64 -15.74
CA ILE A 612 11.67 15.84 -16.37
C ILE A 612 10.57 16.69 -17.03
N VAL A 613 10.60 18.00 -16.78
CA VAL A 613 9.71 19.01 -17.37
C VAL A 613 10.45 19.68 -18.53
N ASP A 614 9.85 19.74 -19.71
CA ASP A 614 10.47 20.37 -20.89
C ASP A 614 10.26 21.90 -20.87
N SER A 615 11.32 22.67 -21.13
CA SER A 615 11.23 24.15 -21.18
C SER A 615 10.39 24.64 -22.37
N SER A 616 10.12 23.76 -23.34
CA SER A 616 9.23 24.02 -24.48
C SER A 616 7.73 23.95 -24.14
N ASP A 617 7.38 23.40 -22.97
CA ASP A 617 6.00 23.36 -22.45
C ASP A 617 5.62 24.63 -21.65
N ALA A 618 6.57 25.57 -21.45
CA ALA A 618 6.37 26.76 -20.62
C ALA A 618 5.54 27.90 -21.27
N LEU A 619 5.06 27.72 -22.50
CA LEU A 619 4.10 28.64 -23.16
C LEU A 619 2.66 28.08 -23.21
N THR A 620 2.43 26.92 -22.60
CA THR A 620 1.09 26.34 -22.46
C THR A 620 0.76 26.25 -20.98
N SER A 621 -0.33 26.90 -20.60
CA SER A 621 -1.00 26.78 -19.30
C SER A 621 -1.14 25.32 -18.85
N PRO A 622 -1.18 25.04 -17.54
CA PRO A 622 -1.10 23.69 -17.02
C PRO A 622 -2.37 22.92 -17.41
N ASP A 623 -2.21 21.93 -18.28
CA ASP A 623 -3.08 20.77 -18.49
C ASP A 623 -2.70 20.15 -19.84
N THR A 624 -1.63 19.34 -19.89
CA THR A 624 -1.51 18.18 -20.80
C THR A 624 -0.17 17.47 -20.62
N ASP A 625 -0.23 16.18 -20.28
CA ASP A 625 0.84 15.22 -20.47
C ASP A 625 1.37 15.25 -21.90
N SER A 626 2.69 15.19 -22.06
CA SER A 626 3.31 14.99 -23.38
C SER A 626 4.35 13.88 -23.32
N SER A 627 3.86 12.66 -23.51
CA SER A 627 4.55 11.47 -23.99
C SER A 627 5.10 11.67 -25.40
N VAL A 628 6.34 11.24 -25.67
CA VAL A 628 6.80 10.92 -27.04
C VAL A 628 7.75 9.73 -26.90
N PHE A 629 7.54 8.52 -27.40
CA PHE A 629 6.61 7.97 -28.39
C PHE A 629 6.01 6.67 -27.84
N SER A 630 4.75 6.72 -27.44
CA SER A 630 3.87 5.57 -27.57
C SER A 630 2.59 6.12 -28.16
N ASP A 631 2.12 5.50 -29.23
CA ASP A 631 0.84 5.83 -29.85
C ASP A 631 -0.22 5.93 -28.74
N PRO A 632 -0.81 7.12 -28.47
CA PRO A 632 -1.79 7.31 -27.40
C PRO A 632 -3.00 6.38 -27.54
N ASP A 633 -3.21 5.85 -28.75
CA ASP A 633 -4.26 4.90 -29.07
C ASP A 633 -3.90 3.44 -28.75
N GLN A 634 -2.64 3.12 -28.45
CA GLN A 634 -2.22 1.75 -28.17
C GLN A 634 -2.76 1.27 -26.82
N LEU A 635 -3.54 0.18 -26.88
CA LEU A 635 -4.10 -0.50 -25.72
C LEU A 635 -3.00 -1.23 -24.94
N LYS A 636 -2.92 -0.96 -23.64
CA LYS A 636 -1.85 -1.40 -22.71
C LYS A 636 -2.44 -1.60 -21.32
N PHE A 637 -1.65 -2.10 -20.37
CA PHE A 637 -1.94 -2.04 -18.94
C PHE A 637 -1.70 -0.63 -18.39
N HIS A 638 -2.58 -0.17 -17.50
CA HIS A 638 -2.47 1.07 -16.75
C HIS A 638 -1.34 0.98 -15.73
N HIS A 639 -0.70 2.11 -15.42
CA HIS A 639 0.35 2.16 -14.40
C HIS A 639 -0.18 2.12 -12.96
N PHE A 640 -1.50 2.22 -12.76
CA PHE A 640 -2.16 2.04 -11.47
C PHE A 640 -2.65 0.60 -11.43
N HIS A 641 -2.26 -0.13 -10.38
CA HIS A 641 -2.51 -1.55 -10.24
C HIS A 641 -2.46 -1.94 -8.75
N GLY A 642 -2.88 -3.16 -8.44
CA GLY A 642 -2.81 -3.77 -7.12
C GLY A 642 -1.38 -3.84 -6.57
N ARG A 643 -1.27 -3.98 -5.24
CA ARG A 643 0.00 -3.88 -4.49
C ARG A 643 1.05 -4.91 -4.89
N ASN A 644 0.62 -6.09 -5.33
CA ASN A 644 1.47 -7.20 -5.77
C ASN A 644 1.50 -7.34 -7.30
N ALA A 645 0.91 -6.41 -8.05
CA ALA A 645 1.10 -6.33 -9.50
C ALA A 645 2.29 -5.44 -9.85
N THR A 646 2.89 -5.67 -11.01
CA THR A 646 3.90 -4.78 -11.60
C THR A 646 3.73 -4.78 -13.10
N VAL A 647 3.65 -3.60 -13.69
CA VAL A 647 3.52 -3.42 -15.14
C VAL A 647 4.89 -3.15 -15.76
N LEU A 648 5.31 -4.04 -16.66
CA LEU A 648 6.61 -4.05 -17.32
C LEU A 648 6.46 -3.74 -18.82
N HIS A 649 7.59 -3.55 -19.50
CA HIS A 649 7.67 -3.39 -20.97
C HIS A 649 6.74 -2.31 -21.53
N ASN A 650 6.75 -1.11 -20.91
CA ASN A 650 5.97 0.05 -21.36
C ASN A 650 4.45 -0.20 -21.43
N GLY A 651 3.91 -0.90 -20.43
CA GLY A 651 2.48 -1.21 -20.35
C GLY A 651 2.08 -2.50 -21.06
N LEU A 652 3.02 -3.32 -21.56
CA LEU A 652 2.69 -4.50 -22.36
C LEU A 652 2.69 -5.80 -21.56
N THR A 653 3.29 -5.83 -20.37
CA THR A 653 3.34 -7.04 -19.53
C THR A 653 2.88 -6.68 -18.13
N ALA A 654 2.06 -7.53 -17.53
CA ALA A 654 1.69 -7.47 -16.12
C ALA A 654 2.22 -8.73 -15.42
N ALA A 655 2.92 -8.56 -14.32
CA ALA A 655 3.49 -9.65 -13.55
C ALA A 655 3.16 -9.50 -12.06
N ARG A 656 3.06 -10.64 -11.36
CA ARG A 656 2.99 -10.73 -9.91
C ARG A 656 4.37 -11.13 -9.37
N PRO A 657 5.21 -10.20 -8.88
CA PRO A 657 6.59 -10.51 -8.51
C PRO A 657 6.69 -11.55 -7.38
N ASN A 658 5.81 -11.47 -6.38
CA ASN A 658 5.77 -12.38 -5.24
C ASN A 658 4.86 -13.60 -5.47
N ALA A 659 4.79 -14.13 -6.70
CA ALA A 659 3.81 -15.17 -7.04
C ALA A 659 3.94 -16.51 -6.29
N THR A 660 5.05 -16.76 -5.59
CA THR A 660 5.26 -17.95 -4.77
C THR A 660 4.94 -17.76 -3.28
N GLY A 661 4.93 -16.50 -2.82
CA GLY A 661 4.60 -16.11 -1.45
C GLY A 661 3.13 -15.71 -1.29
N GLU A 662 2.54 -15.09 -2.31
CA GLU A 662 1.16 -14.59 -2.29
C GLU A 662 0.43 -14.95 -3.60
N PHE A 663 -0.88 -15.11 -3.51
CA PHE A 663 -1.74 -15.59 -4.60
C PHE A 663 -2.72 -14.54 -5.12
N ASN A 664 -2.66 -13.31 -4.62
CA ASN A 664 -3.66 -12.26 -4.84
C ASN A 664 -2.97 -10.87 -4.83
N ASP A 665 -3.76 -9.78 -4.70
CA ASP A 665 -3.30 -8.38 -4.69
C ASP A 665 -2.69 -7.90 -6.02
N ALA A 666 -3.00 -8.58 -7.13
CA ALA A 666 -2.34 -8.39 -8.41
C ALA A 666 -3.31 -8.03 -9.55
N ILE A 667 -4.25 -7.13 -9.25
CA ILE A 667 -5.22 -6.60 -10.20
C ILE A 667 -4.56 -5.54 -11.10
N VAL A 668 -4.71 -5.66 -12.41
CA VAL A 668 -4.27 -4.69 -13.42
C VAL A 668 -5.43 -4.29 -14.32
N MET A 669 -5.39 -3.07 -14.85
CA MET A 669 -6.44 -2.52 -15.71
C MET A 669 -5.90 -2.07 -17.05
N SER A 670 -6.75 -1.85 -18.06
CA SER A 670 -6.34 -1.22 -19.31
C SER A 670 -5.98 0.26 -19.10
N ASN A 671 -5.03 0.78 -19.87
CA ASN A 671 -4.56 2.16 -19.81
C ASN A 671 -5.63 3.18 -20.26
N ARG A 672 -6.64 2.71 -20.98
CA ARG A 672 -7.78 3.49 -21.44
C ARG A 672 -9.02 2.60 -21.52
N PRO A 673 -10.22 3.17 -21.64
CA PRO A 673 -11.42 2.40 -21.90
C PRO A 673 -11.33 1.61 -23.20
N LEU A 674 -11.97 0.45 -23.22
CA LEU A 674 -12.14 -0.37 -24.43
C LEU A 674 -13.10 0.33 -25.40
N ARG A 675 -12.73 0.36 -26.68
CA ARG A 675 -13.61 0.75 -27.78
C ARG A 675 -14.55 -0.41 -28.13
N ASP A 676 -15.66 -0.09 -28.79
CA ASP A 676 -16.60 -1.12 -29.21
C ASP A 676 -15.98 -2.02 -30.28
N GLY A 677 -16.05 -3.33 -30.07
CA GLY A 677 -15.39 -4.32 -30.92
C GLY A 677 -13.86 -4.35 -30.79
N GLU A 678 -13.29 -3.68 -29.79
CA GLU A 678 -11.86 -3.75 -29.49
C GLU A 678 -11.56 -4.92 -28.55
N LEU A 679 -10.75 -5.85 -29.03
CA LEU A 679 -10.32 -7.02 -28.26
C LEU A 679 -9.15 -6.65 -27.35
N PHE A 680 -9.35 -6.75 -26.04
CA PHE A 680 -8.27 -6.77 -25.06
C PHE A 680 -7.84 -8.21 -24.82
N GLU A 681 -6.76 -8.63 -25.48
CA GLU A 681 -6.23 -10.01 -25.41
C GLU A 681 -4.88 -10.07 -24.71
N VAL A 682 -4.77 -11.00 -23.77
CA VAL A 682 -3.53 -11.30 -23.07
C VAL A 682 -3.12 -12.75 -23.23
N VAL A 683 -1.82 -13.01 -23.28
CA VAL A 683 -1.24 -14.35 -23.25
C VAL A 683 -0.68 -14.64 -21.87
N ILE A 684 -0.96 -15.82 -21.33
CA ILE A 684 -0.35 -16.29 -20.08
C ILE A 684 1.10 -16.68 -20.33
N GLU A 685 2.04 -15.98 -19.72
CA GLU A 685 3.47 -16.25 -19.87
C GLU A 685 4.05 -17.11 -18.76
N LYS A 686 3.49 -17.02 -17.54
CA LYS A 686 4.01 -17.73 -16.38
C LYS A 686 2.88 -18.15 -15.45
N MET A 687 2.94 -19.40 -15.00
CA MET A 687 2.08 -19.94 -13.95
C MET A 687 2.91 -20.54 -12.80
N VAL A 688 2.30 -20.65 -11.61
CA VAL A 688 2.84 -21.24 -10.39
C VAL A 688 1.89 -22.32 -9.89
N ASP A 689 2.39 -23.52 -9.63
CA ASP A 689 1.59 -24.74 -9.36
C ASP A 689 1.21 -24.93 -7.87
N ARG A 690 1.59 -24.00 -6.99
CA ARG A 690 1.32 -24.07 -5.55
C ARG A 690 -0.12 -23.67 -5.18
N TRP A 691 -0.81 -22.92 -6.03
CA TRP A 691 -2.09 -22.29 -5.73
C TRP A 691 -3.24 -22.95 -6.49
N SER A 692 -4.46 -22.84 -5.97
CA SER A 692 -5.70 -23.21 -6.66
C SER A 692 -6.39 -21.97 -7.23
N GLY A 693 -7.06 -22.11 -8.37
CA GLY A 693 -7.56 -20.98 -9.16
C GLY A 693 -6.48 -20.43 -10.11
N SER A 694 -6.86 -19.89 -11.26
CA SER A 694 -5.88 -19.52 -12.30
C SER A 694 -5.83 -18.05 -12.66
N LEU A 695 -6.95 -17.44 -13.04
CA LEU A 695 -7.00 -16.08 -13.57
C LEU A 695 -8.44 -15.57 -13.41
N GLU A 696 -8.61 -14.29 -13.12
CA GLU A 696 -9.91 -13.63 -13.23
C GLU A 696 -9.83 -12.50 -14.26
N ALA A 697 -10.86 -12.37 -15.07
CA ALA A 697 -10.87 -11.44 -16.20
C ALA A 697 -12.24 -10.79 -16.34
N GLY A 698 -12.30 -9.47 -16.48
CA GLY A 698 -13.56 -8.72 -16.46
C GLY A 698 -13.44 -7.31 -16.99
N VAL A 699 -14.54 -6.57 -16.92
CA VAL A 699 -14.61 -5.15 -17.29
C VAL A 699 -15.28 -4.35 -16.18
N THR A 700 -14.84 -3.11 -15.97
CA THR A 700 -15.38 -2.21 -14.94
C THR A 700 -15.60 -0.81 -15.49
N LEU A 701 -16.57 -0.08 -14.93
CA LEU A 701 -16.75 1.35 -15.16
C LEU A 701 -15.89 2.24 -14.27
N VAL A 702 -15.28 1.70 -13.22
CA VAL A 702 -14.39 2.45 -12.34
C VAL A 702 -13.11 2.76 -13.11
N LYS A 703 -12.63 4.01 -13.05
CA LYS A 703 -11.36 4.34 -13.70
C LYS A 703 -10.18 3.80 -12.89
N PRO A 704 -9.05 3.48 -13.53
CA PRO A 704 -7.84 3.00 -12.84
C PRO A 704 -7.34 3.93 -11.72
N GLU A 705 -7.60 5.24 -11.81
CA GLU A 705 -7.18 6.23 -10.78
C GLU A 705 -8.17 6.35 -9.62
N GLU A 706 -9.40 5.87 -9.81
CA GLU A 706 -10.52 6.01 -8.86
C GLU A 706 -10.78 4.71 -8.08
N ILE A 707 -10.17 3.59 -8.50
CA ILE A 707 -10.33 2.29 -7.85
C ILE A 707 -9.35 2.15 -6.67
N ASP A 708 -9.87 1.78 -5.50
CA ASP A 708 -9.06 1.27 -4.40
C ASP A 708 -8.93 -0.24 -4.60
N PHE A 709 -7.80 -0.69 -5.15
CA PHE A 709 -7.62 -2.08 -5.57
C PHE A 709 -7.77 -3.03 -4.38
N PRO A 710 -8.81 -3.90 -4.37
CA PRO A 710 -9.00 -4.87 -3.31
C PRO A 710 -8.06 -6.06 -3.49
N ASN A 711 -8.12 -6.99 -2.53
CA ASN A 711 -7.27 -8.17 -2.51
C ASN A 711 -7.52 -9.11 -3.71
N THR A 712 -8.76 -9.20 -4.19
CA THR A 712 -9.16 -10.04 -5.34
C THR A 712 -10.18 -9.31 -6.21
N MET A 713 -10.24 -9.63 -7.51
CA MET A 713 -11.18 -8.98 -8.44
C MET A 713 -12.64 -9.11 -7.99
N THR A 714 -13.00 -10.24 -7.37
CA THR A 714 -14.36 -10.50 -6.86
C THR A 714 -14.84 -9.52 -5.79
N ASP A 715 -13.91 -8.84 -5.12
CA ASP A 715 -14.21 -7.87 -4.05
C ASP A 715 -14.48 -6.44 -4.59
N ILE A 716 -14.43 -6.24 -5.92
CA ILE A 716 -14.74 -4.95 -6.53
C ILE A 716 -16.27 -4.74 -6.55
N GLU A 717 -16.78 -3.93 -5.63
CA GLU A 717 -18.22 -3.64 -5.47
C GLU A 717 -18.70 -2.40 -6.27
N HIS A 718 -18.36 -2.27 -7.56
CA HIS A 718 -18.71 -1.07 -8.35
C HIS A 718 -18.81 -1.35 -9.86
N ASP A 719 -20.02 -1.58 -10.39
CA ASP A 719 -20.34 -1.73 -11.81
C ASP A 719 -19.26 -2.56 -12.58
N THR A 720 -18.98 -3.76 -12.07
CA THR A 720 -17.92 -4.64 -12.57
C THR A 720 -18.49 -5.99 -12.95
N TRP A 721 -18.19 -6.44 -14.17
CA TRP A 721 -18.59 -7.75 -14.71
C TRP A 721 -17.36 -8.60 -14.94
N MET A 722 -17.37 -9.83 -14.45
CA MET A 722 -16.19 -10.69 -14.46
C MET A 722 -16.49 -12.15 -14.70
N LEU A 723 -15.48 -12.86 -15.18
CA LEU A 723 -15.42 -14.31 -15.27
C LEU A 723 -14.40 -14.80 -14.24
N SER A 724 -14.83 -15.69 -13.36
CA SER A 724 -13.98 -16.41 -12.40
C SER A 724 -14.26 -17.91 -12.54
N GLY A 725 -13.25 -18.69 -12.93
CA GLY A 725 -13.46 -20.06 -13.43
C GLY A 725 -14.44 -20.09 -14.60
N SER A 726 -15.58 -20.77 -14.44
CA SER A 726 -16.70 -20.82 -15.41
C SER A 726 -17.94 -20.01 -14.99
N ALA A 727 -17.82 -19.19 -13.95
CA ALA A 727 -18.90 -18.39 -13.40
C ALA A 727 -18.79 -16.93 -13.87
N ILE A 728 -19.87 -16.40 -14.44
CA ILE A 728 -20.02 -14.97 -14.69
C ILE A 728 -20.58 -14.31 -13.43
N MET A 729 -19.93 -13.26 -12.98
CA MET A 729 -20.28 -12.51 -11.77
C MET A 729 -20.42 -11.02 -12.10
N GLN A 730 -21.27 -10.34 -11.33
CA GLN A 730 -21.42 -8.89 -11.33
C GLN A 730 -21.34 -8.40 -9.88
N ASP A 731 -20.42 -7.46 -9.61
CA ASP A 731 -20.19 -6.88 -8.27
C ASP A 731 -20.05 -7.95 -7.17
N GLY A 732 -19.23 -8.97 -7.43
CA GLY A 732 -18.99 -10.10 -6.52
C GLY A 732 -20.12 -11.13 -6.43
N ALA A 733 -21.28 -10.90 -7.06
CA ALA A 733 -22.40 -11.83 -7.07
C ALA A 733 -22.45 -12.67 -8.36
N THR A 734 -22.56 -14.00 -8.25
CA THR A 734 -22.69 -14.88 -9.41
C THR A 734 -24.03 -14.68 -10.13
N ILE A 735 -23.97 -14.28 -11.40
CA ILE A 735 -25.15 -14.09 -12.25
C ILE A 735 -25.41 -15.31 -13.16
N ARG A 736 -24.37 -16.07 -13.51
CA ARG A 736 -24.49 -17.27 -14.35
C ARG A 736 -23.35 -18.25 -14.06
N ASN A 737 -23.67 -19.55 -14.05
CA ASN A 737 -22.68 -20.62 -13.94
C ASN A 737 -22.60 -21.43 -15.24
N GLY A 738 -21.47 -22.10 -15.46
CA GLY A 738 -21.27 -22.99 -16.61
C GLY A 738 -21.13 -22.23 -17.93
N TYR A 739 -20.45 -21.08 -17.90
CA TYR A 739 -20.02 -20.40 -19.11
C TYR A 739 -19.01 -21.28 -19.88
N PRO A 740 -19.00 -21.28 -21.22
CA PRO A 740 -18.18 -22.22 -22.01
C PRO A 740 -16.67 -22.10 -21.77
N LEU A 741 -16.20 -20.91 -21.39
CA LEU A 741 -14.82 -20.68 -20.98
C LEU A 741 -14.67 -20.90 -19.47
N ASP A 742 -13.76 -21.81 -19.11
CA ASP A 742 -13.33 -22.02 -17.73
C ASP A 742 -11.88 -21.53 -17.55
N LEU A 743 -11.70 -20.40 -16.85
CA LEU A 743 -10.39 -19.80 -16.63
C LEU A 743 -9.46 -20.68 -15.79
N ASP A 744 -9.99 -21.60 -14.98
CA ASP A 744 -9.17 -22.52 -14.16
C ASP A 744 -8.51 -23.64 -14.99
N SER A 745 -8.95 -23.83 -16.23
CA SER A 745 -8.40 -24.82 -17.15
C SER A 745 -7.24 -24.32 -18.02
N LEU A 746 -6.89 -23.03 -17.88
CA LEU A 746 -5.91 -22.37 -18.73
C LEU A 746 -4.47 -22.83 -18.45
N ILE A 747 -3.62 -22.76 -19.47
CA ILE A 747 -2.21 -23.12 -19.40
C ILE A 747 -1.30 -21.99 -19.90
N ILE A 748 0.00 -22.10 -19.63
CA ILE A 748 0.99 -21.18 -20.21
C ILE A 748 0.87 -21.23 -21.74
N GLY A 749 0.74 -20.05 -22.35
CA GLY A 749 0.51 -19.86 -23.78
C GLY A 749 -0.95 -19.72 -24.19
N SER A 750 -1.92 -20.02 -23.31
CA SER A 750 -3.33 -19.71 -23.58
C SER A 750 -3.54 -18.20 -23.72
N ARG A 751 -4.34 -17.79 -24.71
CA ARG A 751 -4.70 -16.40 -24.94
C ARG A 751 -6.14 -16.15 -24.51
N VAL A 752 -6.32 -15.23 -23.58
CA VAL A 752 -7.63 -14.84 -23.06
C VAL A 752 -7.94 -13.43 -23.52
N GLY A 753 -9.03 -13.29 -24.26
CA GLY A 753 -9.51 -12.01 -24.76
C GLY A 753 -10.85 -11.62 -24.15
N MET A 754 -11.08 -10.32 -24.03
CA MET A 754 -12.38 -9.76 -23.67
C MET A 754 -12.71 -8.61 -24.61
N MET A 755 -13.98 -8.53 -25.02
CA MET A 755 -14.44 -7.52 -25.96
C MET A 755 -15.85 -7.07 -25.62
N ARG A 756 -16.03 -5.76 -25.51
CA ARG A 756 -17.35 -5.15 -25.47
C ARG A 756 -17.83 -4.96 -26.91
N CYS A 757 -18.93 -5.59 -27.28
CA CYS A 757 -19.59 -5.37 -28.57
C CYS A 757 -20.42 -4.09 -28.54
N SER A 758 -20.65 -3.48 -29.71
CA SER A 758 -21.41 -2.22 -29.84
C SER A 758 -22.88 -2.34 -29.44
N ASP A 759 -23.42 -3.56 -29.38
CA ASP A 759 -24.76 -3.86 -28.86
C ASP A 759 -24.82 -3.94 -27.32
N GLY A 760 -23.70 -3.70 -26.63
CA GLY A 760 -23.59 -3.73 -25.17
C GLY A 760 -23.40 -5.14 -24.60
N THR A 761 -23.12 -6.14 -25.42
CA THR A 761 -22.74 -7.48 -24.95
C THR A 761 -21.25 -7.57 -24.64
N LEU A 762 -20.88 -8.33 -23.62
CA LEU A 762 -19.50 -8.71 -23.32
C LEU A 762 -19.27 -10.14 -23.77
N HIS A 763 -18.21 -10.33 -24.55
CA HIS A 763 -17.76 -11.62 -25.04
C HIS A 763 -16.34 -11.91 -24.52
N TYR A 764 -16.09 -13.18 -24.20
CA TYR A 764 -14.74 -13.67 -23.93
C TYR A 764 -14.24 -14.54 -25.08
N TYR A 765 -12.95 -14.48 -25.34
CA TYR A 765 -12.26 -15.21 -26.39
C TYR A 765 -11.19 -16.10 -25.77
N LEU A 766 -11.10 -17.34 -26.24
CA LEU A 766 -10.01 -18.25 -25.92
C LEU A 766 -9.27 -18.59 -27.21
N ASP A 767 -7.99 -18.25 -27.28
CA ASP A 767 -7.14 -18.45 -28.44
C ASP A 767 -7.72 -17.88 -29.75
N GLY A 768 -8.42 -16.75 -29.63
CA GLY A 768 -9.10 -16.04 -30.72
C GLY A 768 -10.49 -16.58 -31.09
N VAL A 769 -11.02 -17.58 -30.37
CA VAL A 769 -12.36 -18.14 -30.58
C VAL A 769 -13.36 -17.53 -29.60
N ASP A 770 -14.41 -16.90 -30.13
CA ASP A 770 -15.54 -16.35 -29.36
C ASP A 770 -16.28 -17.46 -28.58
N GLN A 771 -16.42 -17.27 -27.27
CA GLN A 771 -17.08 -18.21 -26.35
C GLN A 771 -18.56 -17.86 -26.11
N GLY A 772 -19.07 -16.83 -26.80
CA GLY A 772 -20.47 -16.39 -26.77
C GLY A 772 -20.71 -15.23 -25.81
N VAL A 773 -21.99 -14.89 -25.62
CA VAL A 773 -22.40 -13.77 -24.75
C VAL A 773 -22.21 -14.16 -23.29
N ALA A 774 -21.35 -13.42 -22.59
CA ALA A 774 -21.08 -13.58 -21.17
C ALA A 774 -22.08 -12.78 -20.32
N SER A 775 -22.22 -11.49 -20.63
CA SER A 775 -23.20 -10.59 -20.03
C SER A 775 -23.74 -9.63 -21.08
N THR A 776 -24.97 -9.18 -20.89
CA THR A 776 -25.58 -8.10 -21.68
C THR A 776 -25.44 -6.79 -20.91
N ASP A 777 -25.84 -5.68 -21.53
CA ASP A 777 -26.10 -4.43 -20.83
C ASP A 777 -24.87 -3.70 -20.27
N ILE A 778 -23.70 -3.98 -20.83
CA ILE A 778 -22.42 -3.38 -20.45
C ILE A 778 -22.31 -1.98 -21.04
N ALA A 779 -22.14 -0.98 -20.18
CA ALA A 779 -21.97 0.40 -20.57
C ALA A 779 -20.69 0.60 -21.42
N ALA A 780 -20.68 1.63 -22.26
CA ALA A 780 -19.48 2.03 -23.00
C ALA A 780 -18.49 2.71 -22.07
N GLY A 781 -17.21 2.76 -22.45
CA GLY A 781 -16.19 3.37 -21.62
C GLY A 781 -15.73 2.49 -20.45
N VAL A 782 -15.96 1.18 -20.52
CA VAL A 782 -15.43 0.23 -19.55
C VAL A 782 -13.94 -0.03 -19.75
N TYR A 783 -13.23 -0.25 -18.66
CA TYR A 783 -11.83 -0.66 -18.64
C TYR A 783 -11.75 -2.18 -18.53
N ALA A 784 -10.81 -2.79 -19.25
CA ALA A 784 -10.48 -4.19 -19.00
C ALA A 784 -9.81 -4.32 -17.63
N VAL A 785 -10.11 -5.38 -16.90
CA VAL A 785 -9.54 -5.72 -15.61
C VAL A 785 -9.10 -7.18 -15.64
N ILE A 786 -7.89 -7.42 -15.16
CA ILE A 786 -7.32 -8.75 -15.02
C ILE A 786 -6.74 -8.87 -13.63
N ASP A 787 -7.09 -9.92 -12.92
CA ASP A 787 -6.45 -10.29 -11.67
C ASP A 787 -5.54 -11.49 -11.89
N LEU A 788 -4.24 -11.28 -11.64
CA LEU A 788 -3.24 -12.33 -11.63
C LEU A 788 -3.38 -13.14 -10.33
N TYR A 789 -4.52 -13.81 -10.20
CA TYR A 789 -4.93 -14.60 -9.05
C TYR A 789 -4.37 -16.02 -9.12
N GLY A 790 -4.14 -16.65 -7.96
CA GLY A 790 -3.85 -18.08 -7.89
C GLY A 790 -2.60 -18.48 -8.67
N GLN A 791 -2.77 -19.33 -9.68
CA GLN A 791 -1.68 -19.88 -10.49
C GLN A 791 -1.11 -18.88 -11.49
N CYS A 792 -1.86 -17.94 -12.04
CA CYS A 792 -1.31 -17.00 -13.02
C CYS A 792 -0.36 -16.00 -12.34
N ALA A 793 0.88 -15.95 -12.83
CA ALA A 793 1.92 -15.09 -12.31
C ALA A 793 2.34 -13.97 -13.27
N GLN A 794 2.09 -14.14 -14.57
CA GLN A 794 2.48 -13.16 -15.58
C GLN A 794 1.65 -13.30 -16.85
N VAL A 795 1.20 -12.18 -17.38
CA VAL A 795 0.53 -12.05 -18.68
C VAL A 795 1.15 -10.93 -19.50
N SER A 796 1.10 -11.06 -20.82
CA SER A 796 1.49 -10.00 -21.75
C SER A 796 0.39 -9.72 -22.76
N MET A 797 0.30 -8.48 -23.24
CA MET A 797 -0.55 -8.10 -24.36
C MET A 797 -0.15 -8.88 -25.61
N SER A 798 -1.11 -9.48 -26.30
CA SER A 798 -0.86 -10.11 -27.61
C SER A 798 -0.49 -9.05 -28.65
N ASN A 799 0.66 -9.19 -29.34
CA ASN A 799 1.03 -8.32 -30.45
C ASN A 799 0.10 -8.54 -31.65
N GLY A 800 -0.95 -7.72 -31.76
CA GLY A 800 -1.85 -7.69 -32.90
C GLY A 800 -3.29 -7.40 -32.47
N THR A 801 -3.63 -6.12 -32.28
CA THR A 801 -5.02 -5.68 -32.18
C THR A 801 -5.69 -5.93 -33.52
N VAL A 802 -6.32 -7.09 -33.68
CA VAL A 802 -7.13 -7.39 -34.87
C VAL A 802 -8.44 -6.65 -34.70
N VAL A 803 -8.56 -5.50 -35.36
CA VAL A 803 -9.88 -4.97 -35.74
C VAL A 803 -10.47 -5.99 -36.72
N LEU A 804 -11.32 -6.90 -36.24
CA LEU A 804 -12.06 -7.80 -37.11
C LEU A 804 -12.98 -6.92 -37.97
N PRO A 805 -12.84 -6.90 -39.31
CA PRO A 805 -13.70 -6.09 -40.14
C PRO A 805 -15.12 -6.67 -40.10
N PRO A 806 -16.18 -5.85 -40.02
CA PRO A 806 -17.51 -6.32 -40.35
C PRO A 806 -17.51 -6.74 -41.83
N ALA A 807 -18.05 -7.92 -42.09
CA ALA A 807 -18.18 -8.46 -43.44
C ALA A 807 -19.14 -7.60 -44.27
N SER A 808 -18.61 -6.65 -45.05
CA SER A 808 -19.19 -5.93 -46.21
C SER A 808 -18.44 -4.57 -46.31
N VAL A 809 -17.84 -4.07 -47.39
CA VAL A 809 -18.19 -4.04 -48.81
C VAL A 809 -16.92 -3.62 -49.59
N LEU A 810 -16.59 -4.37 -50.65
CA LEU A 810 -15.90 -3.86 -51.83
C LEU A 810 -16.76 -2.78 -52.49
N GLN A 811 -16.35 -1.51 -52.50
CA GLN A 811 -16.40 -0.60 -53.67
C GLN A 811 -16.34 0.89 -53.31
N GLN A 812 -15.56 1.59 -54.14
CA GLN A 812 -15.64 2.99 -54.53
C GLN A 812 -14.93 4.06 -53.69
N GLN A 813 -13.72 4.34 -54.17
CA GLN A 813 -13.12 5.67 -54.31
C GLN A 813 -14.13 6.74 -54.81
N ALA A 814 -14.09 7.96 -54.25
CA ALA A 814 -13.68 9.17 -54.97
C ALA A 814 -13.95 10.48 -54.18
N SER A 815 -13.02 11.42 -54.37
CA SER A 815 -13.15 12.90 -54.43
C SER A 815 -13.37 13.77 -53.17
N LEU A 816 -12.26 14.41 -52.77
CA LEU A 816 -11.94 15.86 -52.86
C LEU A 816 -12.76 16.94 -52.10
N GLN A 817 -11.95 17.82 -51.48
CA GLN A 817 -12.02 19.30 -51.36
C GLN A 817 -12.56 19.96 -50.08
N THR A 818 -11.58 20.44 -49.30
CA THR A 818 -11.36 21.82 -48.79
C THR A 818 -12.56 22.77 -48.69
N GLU A 819 -12.75 23.38 -47.51
CA GLU A 819 -12.78 24.84 -47.36
C GLU A 819 -12.56 25.30 -45.91
N GLN A 820 -11.63 26.26 -45.74
CA GLN A 820 -11.47 27.10 -44.55
C GLN A 820 -12.52 28.21 -44.59
N ILE A 821 -13.11 28.61 -43.44
CA ILE A 821 -13.50 30.00 -43.14
C ILE A 821 -13.58 30.20 -41.60
N SER A 822 -12.68 31.06 -41.14
CA SER A 822 -12.80 32.15 -40.15
C SER A 822 -13.85 32.13 -39.02
N THR A 823 -13.33 32.21 -37.79
CA THR A 823 -14.03 32.66 -36.57
C THR A 823 -14.56 34.10 -36.65
N PRO A 824 -15.60 34.42 -35.85
CA PRO A 824 -15.54 35.63 -35.04
C PRO A 824 -15.86 35.38 -33.56
N SER A 825 -15.07 36.02 -32.70
CA SER A 825 -15.23 36.14 -31.26
C SER A 825 -16.35 37.11 -30.88
N VAL A 826 -17.31 36.69 -30.05
CA VAL A 826 -18.09 37.60 -29.17
C VAL A 826 -18.37 36.87 -27.84
N ALA A 827 -18.20 37.62 -26.75
CA ALA A 827 -18.25 37.24 -25.35
C ALA A 827 -19.65 36.88 -24.81
N ASN A 828 -19.64 36.16 -23.68
CA ASN A 828 -20.73 35.73 -22.80
C ASN A 828 -21.62 34.59 -23.29
N THR A 829 -21.54 33.45 -22.59
CA THR A 829 -22.70 32.81 -21.93
C THR A 829 -22.21 31.65 -21.07
N ASP A 830 -22.60 31.65 -19.81
CA ASP A 830 -22.40 30.54 -18.87
C ASP A 830 -22.88 29.23 -19.51
N ILE A 831 -22.06 28.19 -19.45
CA ILE A 831 -22.30 26.93 -20.18
C ILE A 831 -23.63 26.34 -19.72
N THR A 832 -24.64 26.32 -20.61
CA THR A 832 -25.94 25.67 -20.40
C THR A 832 -25.85 24.17 -20.70
N HIS A 833 -26.73 23.37 -20.08
CA HIS A 833 -26.89 21.95 -20.40
C HIS A 833 -27.09 21.72 -21.93
N ARG A 834 -26.68 20.55 -22.43
CA ARG A 834 -26.74 20.21 -23.87
C ARG A 834 -27.57 18.96 -24.12
N LEU A 835 -28.16 18.89 -25.32
CA LEU A 835 -28.85 17.71 -25.85
C LEU A 835 -27.86 16.82 -26.60
N SER A 836 -28.03 15.50 -26.48
CA SER A 836 -27.20 14.54 -27.19
C SER A 836 -27.48 14.53 -28.70
N LYS A 837 -26.45 14.27 -29.50
CA LYS A 837 -26.55 13.97 -30.94
C LYS A 837 -27.30 12.66 -31.22
N CYS A 838 -27.36 11.75 -30.25
CA CYS A 838 -28.18 10.56 -30.33
C CYS A 838 -29.66 10.94 -30.12
N CYS A 839 -30.39 11.15 -31.22
CA CYS A 839 -31.79 11.60 -31.18
C CYS A 839 -32.66 10.85 -32.19
N GLY A 840 -33.97 10.93 -32.00
CA GLY A 840 -34.97 10.27 -32.84
C GLY A 840 -34.91 10.77 -34.28
N LYS A 841 -35.35 9.91 -35.22
CA LYS A 841 -35.23 10.13 -36.68
C LYS A 841 -35.81 11.45 -37.18
N ASN A 842 -36.78 11.99 -36.47
CA ASN A 842 -37.48 13.21 -36.86
C ASN A 842 -36.94 14.45 -36.12
N ILE A 843 -35.79 14.39 -35.45
CA ILE A 843 -35.20 15.52 -34.73
C ILE A 843 -34.13 16.22 -35.56
N THR A 844 -34.13 17.54 -35.50
CA THR A 844 -33.01 18.39 -35.90
C THR A 844 -32.55 19.20 -34.70
N LEU A 845 -31.28 19.01 -34.31
CA LEU A 845 -30.64 19.80 -33.26
C LEU A 845 -30.26 21.19 -33.80
N ARG A 846 -30.50 22.21 -33.00
CA ARG A 846 -30.24 23.63 -33.30
C ARG A 846 -29.38 24.25 -32.18
N ASN A 847 -28.83 25.43 -32.43
CA ASN A 847 -28.11 26.25 -31.45
C ASN A 847 -27.03 25.46 -30.67
N ASN A 848 -26.08 24.83 -31.37
CA ASN A 848 -24.98 24.06 -30.76
C ASN A 848 -25.43 22.92 -29.81
N CYS A 849 -26.59 22.31 -30.08
CA CYS A 849 -27.24 21.29 -29.27
C CYS A 849 -27.93 21.83 -28.00
N TRP A 850 -28.29 23.11 -27.96
CA TRP A 850 -29.16 23.66 -26.92
C TRP A 850 -30.63 23.71 -27.34
N GLY A 851 -30.94 23.45 -28.61
CA GLY A 851 -32.33 23.33 -29.07
C GLY A 851 -32.56 22.06 -29.88
N ALA A 852 -33.80 21.60 -29.89
CA ALA A 852 -34.24 20.51 -30.76
C ALA A 852 -35.61 20.85 -31.36
N SER A 853 -35.78 20.59 -32.65
CA SER A 853 -37.07 20.68 -33.32
C SER A 853 -37.39 19.37 -34.04
N ARG A 854 -38.63 18.91 -33.94
CA ARG A 854 -39.17 17.80 -34.71
C ARG A 854 -39.55 18.28 -36.11
N THR A 855 -39.03 17.62 -37.14
CA THR A 855 -39.17 18.01 -38.55
C THR A 855 -40.27 17.25 -39.30
N GLN A 856 -40.70 16.09 -38.80
CA GLN A 856 -41.69 15.25 -39.47
C GLN A 856 -42.49 14.38 -38.49
N GLY A 857 -43.75 14.05 -38.85
CA GLY A 857 -44.63 13.14 -38.09
C GLY A 857 -44.98 13.66 -36.69
N PHE A 858 -45.79 12.93 -35.92
CA PHE A 858 -46.12 13.26 -34.51
C PHE A 858 -45.23 12.53 -33.49
N ASN A 859 -44.35 11.64 -33.95
CA ASN A 859 -43.57 10.69 -33.17
C ASN A 859 -42.11 10.61 -33.70
N HIS A 860 -41.28 9.75 -33.11
CA HIS A 860 -39.82 9.68 -33.32
C HIS A 860 -39.08 10.97 -32.96
N GLY A 861 -39.61 11.71 -31.97
CA GLY A 861 -39.11 13.00 -31.50
C GLY A 861 -38.25 12.92 -30.25
N ILE A 862 -37.59 11.78 -29.97
CA ILE A 862 -36.91 11.56 -28.70
C ILE A 862 -35.53 12.23 -28.70
N VAL A 863 -35.21 12.96 -27.64
CA VAL A 863 -33.89 13.55 -27.36
C VAL A 863 -33.48 13.25 -25.91
N PHE A 864 -32.19 13.36 -25.64
CA PHE A 864 -31.62 13.08 -24.32
C PHE A 864 -30.68 14.20 -23.88
N SER A 865 -30.40 14.30 -22.57
CA SER A 865 -29.26 15.06 -22.09
C SER A 865 -27.96 14.47 -22.64
N SER A 866 -26.95 15.32 -22.92
CA SER A 866 -25.63 14.87 -23.38
C SER A 866 -24.81 14.20 -22.27
N GLU A 867 -25.08 14.57 -21.02
CA GLU A 867 -24.40 14.08 -19.82
C GLU A 867 -25.44 13.52 -18.82
N PRO A 868 -25.07 12.58 -17.94
CA PRO A 868 -25.93 12.11 -16.86
C PRO A 868 -26.15 13.22 -15.83
N LEU A 869 -27.35 13.26 -15.22
CA LEU A 869 -27.69 14.26 -14.21
C LEU A 869 -27.04 13.96 -12.86
N LYS A 870 -26.46 15.00 -12.24
CA LYS A 870 -25.98 15.02 -10.86
C LYS A 870 -27.15 15.13 -9.87
N TYR A 871 -26.86 14.91 -8.59
CA TYR A 871 -27.87 15.08 -7.54
C TYR A 871 -28.38 16.51 -7.49
N ASP A 872 -29.69 16.65 -7.37
CA ASP A 872 -30.38 17.93 -7.24
C ASP A 872 -30.16 18.86 -8.46
N GLU A 873 -29.61 18.32 -9.57
CA GLU A 873 -29.43 19.03 -10.83
C GLU A 873 -30.72 18.99 -11.66
N ILE A 874 -31.18 20.17 -12.08
CA ILE A 874 -32.40 20.33 -12.86
C ILE A 874 -32.02 20.45 -14.33
N PHE A 875 -32.54 19.56 -15.16
CA PHE A 875 -32.48 19.70 -16.62
C PHE A 875 -33.77 20.38 -17.10
N GLU A 876 -33.72 21.70 -17.29
CA GLU A 876 -34.86 22.55 -17.68
C GLU A 876 -34.78 22.95 -19.16
N MET A 877 -35.94 22.96 -19.81
CA MET A 877 -36.13 23.45 -21.18
C MET A 877 -37.40 24.29 -21.31
N GLU A 878 -37.37 25.26 -22.22
CA GLU A 878 -38.50 26.07 -22.65
C GLU A 878 -39.08 25.52 -23.96
N VAL A 879 -40.40 25.48 -24.07
CA VAL A 879 -41.10 25.12 -25.31
C VAL A 879 -40.99 26.26 -26.31
N SER A 880 -40.35 26.01 -27.46
CA SER A 880 -40.12 27.05 -28.48
C SER A 880 -41.09 26.99 -29.65
N GLU A 881 -41.62 25.81 -29.98
CA GLU A 881 -42.53 25.61 -31.13
C GLU A 881 -43.64 24.60 -30.76
N VAL A 882 -44.89 24.93 -31.07
CA VAL A 882 -46.08 24.07 -30.91
C VAL A 882 -46.89 24.09 -32.21
N SER A 883 -47.51 22.96 -32.55
CA SER A 883 -48.29 22.76 -33.77
C SER A 883 -49.71 22.30 -33.46
N ASP A 884 -50.68 22.99 -34.05
CA ASP A 884 -52.11 22.66 -33.93
C ASP A 884 -52.52 21.45 -34.78
N GLN A 885 -51.60 20.90 -35.59
CA GLN A 885 -51.89 19.80 -36.52
C GLN A 885 -51.84 18.42 -35.83
N TRP A 886 -51.24 18.32 -34.65
CA TRP A 886 -50.98 17.06 -33.96
C TRP A 886 -51.61 17.05 -32.56
N SER A 887 -52.21 15.92 -32.18
CA SER A 887 -52.73 15.70 -30.83
C SER A 887 -51.70 15.00 -29.94
N GLY A 888 -51.72 15.31 -28.64
CA GLY A 888 -50.73 14.83 -27.68
C GLY A 888 -49.78 15.94 -27.25
N SER A 889 -48.87 15.64 -26.32
CA SER A 889 -47.89 16.60 -25.83
C SER A 889 -46.59 15.91 -25.44
N LEU A 890 -45.57 16.73 -25.19
CA LEU A 890 -44.24 16.34 -24.78
C LEU A 890 -44.29 15.39 -23.58
N LYS A 891 -43.40 14.39 -23.60
CA LYS A 891 -43.15 13.49 -22.48
C LYS A 891 -41.76 13.76 -21.94
N ILE A 892 -41.58 13.70 -20.63
CA ILE A 892 -40.30 13.98 -19.97
C ILE A 892 -40.04 12.96 -18.86
N GLY A 893 -38.78 12.62 -18.64
CA GLY A 893 -38.40 11.86 -17.47
C GLY A 893 -36.93 11.45 -17.46
N LEU A 894 -36.63 10.33 -16.83
CA LEU A 894 -35.27 9.83 -16.60
C LEU A 894 -35.08 8.44 -17.19
N THR A 895 -33.93 8.18 -17.79
CA THR A 895 -33.58 6.88 -18.36
C THR A 895 -32.24 6.38 -17.88
N THR A 896 -32.15 5.06 -17.71
CA THR A 896 -30.88 4.32 -17.50
C THR A 896 -30.20 3.93 -18.82
N MET A 897 -30.79 4.31 -19.96
CA MET A 897 -30.17 4.09 -21.26
C MET A 897 -28.90 4.94 -21.37
N ALA A 898 -27.75 4.31 -21.58
CA ALA A 898 -26.49 5.01 -21.81
C ALA A 898 -26.56 5.73 -23.17
N ILE A 899 -26.46 7.06 -23.15
CA ILE A 899 -26.50 7.90 -24.34
C ILE A 899 -25.09 8.41 -24.63
N SER A 900 -24.64 8.30 -25.88
CA SER A 900 -23.37 8.90 -26.31
C SER A 900 -23.49 9.54 -27.70
N ASP A 901 -22.86 10.70 -27.87
CA ASP A 901 -22.85 11.48 -29.11
C ASP A 901 -22.16 10.79 -30.30
N SER A 902 -21.44 9.68 -30.04
CA SER A 902 -20.73 8.87 -31.03
C SER A 902 -21.52 7.64 -31.50
N SER A 903 -22.65 7.32 -30.87
CA SER A 903 -23.47 6.15 -31.19
C SER A 903 -24.56 6.48 -32.23
N SER A 904 -24.39 6.00 -33.46
CA SER A 904 -25.37 6.19 -34.55
C SER A 904 -26.31 4.98 -34.75
N SER A 905 -26.27 3.97 -33.87
CA SER A 905 -26.98 2.69 -34.03
C SER A 905 -27.95 2.32 -32.90
N ILE A 906 -28.35 3.26 -32.03
CA ILE A 906 -29.46 3.00 -31.09
C ILE A 906 -30.78 3.06 -31.90
N SER A 907 -31.49 1.94 -32.00
CA SER A 907 -32.84 1.90 -32.54
C SER A 907 -33.81 2.59 -31.57
N ILE A 908 -33.84 3.92 -31.60
CA ILE A 908 -34.74 4.74 -30.79
C ILE A 908 -36.19 4.44 -31.23
N PRO A 909 -37.07 4.03 -30.30
CA PRO A 909 -38.44 3.69 -30.64
C PRO A 909 -39.24 4.93 -31.05
N SER A 910 -40.48 4.71 -31.47
CA SER A 910 -41.33 5.79 -31.97
C SER A 910 -41.77 6.75 -30.85
N THR A 911 -41.80 6.29 -29.60
CA THR A 911 -42.12 7.11 -28.43
C THR A 911 -41.38 6.62 -27.18
N ALA A 912 -41.14 7.50 -26.20
CA ALA A 912 -40.38 7.16 -25.00
C ALA A 912 -41.06 6.08 -24.11
N ASP A 913 -42.38 5.90 -24.22
CA ASP A 913 -43.11 4.84 -23.51
C ASP A 913 -42.70 3.43 -23.97
N GLU A 914 -42.15 3.30 -25.17
CA GLU A 914 -41.71 2.04 -25.79
C GLU A 914 -40.25 1.69 -25.47
N ILE A 915 -39.56 2.51 -24.66
CA ILE A 915 -38.21 2.20 -24.17
C ILE A 915 -38.36 1.16 -23.05
N VAL A 916 -38.46 -0.11 -23.46
CA VAL A 916 -38.60 -1.27 -22.56
C VAL A 916 -37.29 -2.03 -22.34
N SER A 917 -36.29 -1.81 -23.20
CA SER A 917 -34.97 -2.43 -23.08
C SER A 917 -34.18 -1.92 -21.87
N ARG A 918 -34.61 -0.81 -21.26
CA ARG A 918 -33.97 -0.15 -20.11
C ARG A 918 -35.04 0.36 -19.15
N VAL A 919 -34.62 0.63 -17.91
CA VAL A 919 -35.52 1.23 -16.92
C VAL A 919 -35.63 2.71 -17.23
N THR A 920 -36.83 3.13 -17.63
CA THR A 920 -37.15 4.51 -18.02
C THR A 920 -38.40 4.95 -17.29
N TRP A 921 -38.32 6.08 -16.58
CA TRP A 921 -39.45 6.74 -15.95
C TRP A 921 -39.88 7.90 -16.82
N ILE A 922 -41.15 7.94 -17.23
CA ILE A 922 -41.69 8.98 -18.11
C ILE A 922 -42.96 9.53 -17.49
N VAL A 923 -43.08 10.85 -17.47
CA VAL A 923 -44.33 11.56 -17.25
C VAL A 923 -44.98 11.83 -18.60
N SER A 924 -46.17 11.28 -18.81
CA SER A 924 -46.97 11.45 -20.02
C SER A 924 -48.37 11.93 -19.66
N GLY A 925 -48.71 13.16 -20.04
CA GLY A 925 -49.97 13.78 -19.62
C GLY A 925 -49.99 14.04 -18.12
N SER A 926 -50.74 13.23 -17.36
CA SER A 926 -50.81 13.26 -15.89
C SER A 926 -50.36 11.95 -15.24
N GLU A 927 -49.87 11.00 -16.04
CA GLU A 927 -49.43 9.67 -15.59
C GLU A 927 -47.91 9.61 -15.50
N VAL A 928 -47.40 8.87 -14.50
CA VAL A 928 -46.00 8.46 -14.42
C VAL A 928 -45.92 6.98 -14.77
N LYS A 929 -45.10 6.65 -15.77
CA LYS A 929 -44.86 5.29 -16.26
C LYS A 929 -43.43 4.87 -15.98
N LYS A 930 -43.23 3.61 -15.65
CA LYS A 930 -41.92 2.94 -15.54
C LYS A 930 -41.86 1.83 -16.58
N SER A 931 -40.99 1.96 -17.57
CA SER A 931 -40.81 1.01 -18.70
C SER A 931 -42.15 0.63 -19.35
N GLY A 932 -42.97 1.64 -19.65
CA GLY A 932 -44.29 1.48 -20.27
C GLY A 932 -45.46 1.17 -19.32
N VAL A 933 -45.18 0.82 -18.05
CA VAL A 933 -46.21 0.47 -17.05
C VAL A 933 -46.55 1.69 -16.19
N VAL A 934 -47.83 2.07 -16.09
CA VAL A 934 -48.28 3.17 -15.21
C VAL A 934 -48.04 2.81 -13.74
N ILE A 935 -47.23 3.61 -13.05
CA ILE A 935 -46.93 3.46 -11.61
C ILE A 935 -47.64 4.50 -10.75
N LYS A 936 -48.04 5.62 -11.34
CA LYS A 936 -48.76 6.69 -10.66
C LYS A 936 -49.68 7.39 -11.65
N ASP A 937 -50.93 7.64 -11.25
CA ASP A 937 -51.92 8.38 -12.02
C ASP A 937 -52.26 9.69 -11.29
N ASN A 938 -52.72 10.70 -12.03
CA ASN A 938 -53.02 12.05 -11.53
C ASN A 938 -51.85 12.70 -10.77
N TYR A 939 -50.62 12.51 -11.26
CA TYR A 939 -49.41 13.09 -10.65
C TYR A 939 -49.37 14.62 -10.79
N SER A 940 -49.67 15.13 -11.98
CA SER A 940 -49.56 16.56 -12.30
C SER A 940 -50.75 17.05 -13.13
N PRO A 941 -50.96 18.38 -13.23
CA PRO A 941 -51.76 18.94 -14.31
C PRO A 941 -51.28 18.40 -15.66
N SER A 942 -52.22 18.07 -16.55
CA SER A 942 -51.89 17.43 -17.82
C SER A 942 -50.92 18.29 -18.64
N LEU A 943 -49.78 17.70 -19.02
CA LEU A 943 -48.79 18.30 -19.92
C LEU A 943 -49.38 18.64 -21.31
N GLN A 944 -50.61 18.20 -21.62
CA GLN A 944 -51.33 18.55 -22.86
C GLN A 944 -51.59 20.05 -23.05
N ARG A 945 -51.40 20.86 -22.01
CA ARG A 945 -51.65 22.31 -22.05
C ARG A 945 -50.40 23.17 -22.28
N LEU A 946 -49.24 22.55 -22.51
CA LEU A 946 -47.99 23.27 -22.78
C LEU A 946 -48.14 24.21 -24.00
N GLN A 947 -47.76 25.47 -23.83
CA GLN A 947 -47.72 26.50 -24.87
C GLN A 947 -46.27 26.96 -25.09
N VAL A 948 -46.04 27.68 -26.19
CA VAL A 948 -44.75 28.34 -26.43
C VAL A 948 -44.43 29.28 -25.25
N GLY A 949 -43.24 29.15 -24.67
CA GLY A 949 -42.77 29.89 -23.51
C GLY A 949 -42.93 29.17 -22.17
N ASP A 950 -43.68 28.06 -22.10
CA ASP A 950 -43.73 27.24 -20.89
C ASP A 950 -42.39 26.51 -20.68
N ARG A 951 -41.94 26.44 -19.41
CA ARG A 951 -40.71 25.78 -19.00
C ARG A 951 -41.03 24.46 -18.31
N ILE A 952 -40.32 23.40 -18.69
CA ILE A 952 -40.44 22.07 -18.10
C ILE A 952 -39.07 21.51 -17.77
N GLY A 953 -38.92 20.90 -16.60
CA GLY A 953 -37.66 20.32 -16.17
C GLY A 953 -37.82 19.01 -15.42
N VAL A 954 -36.74 18.23 -15.38
CA VAL A 954 -36.66 16.99 -14.60
C VAL A 954 -35.43 17.00 -13.71
N CYS A 955 -35.59 16.51 -12.48
CA CYS A 955 -34.54 16.45 -11.47
C CYS A 955 -34.53 15.08 -10.78
N ARG A 956 -33.33 14.60 -10.48
CA ARG A 956 -33.10 13.47 -9.56
C ARG A 956 -32.59 14.01 -8.22
N TYR A 957 -33.43 14.03 -7.20
CA TYR A 957 -33.03 14.48 -5.88
C TYR A 957 -32.06 13.49 -5.21
N SER A 958 -31.26 14.00 -4.27
CA SER A 958 -30.27 13.23 -3.48
C SER A 958 -30.88 12.07 -2.69
N ASP A 959 -32.17 12.12 -2.37
CA ASP A 959 -32.94 11.04 -1.74
C ASP A 959 -33.35 9.89 -2.70
N GLY A 960 -33.01 10.01 -3.98
CA GLY A 960 -33.33 9.00 -5.00
C GLY A 960 -34.75 9.10 -5.54
N THR A 961 -35.40 10.25 -5.43
CA THR A 961 -36.68 10.54 -6.07
C THR A 961 -36.53 11.30 -7.40
N MET A 962 -37.45 11.09 -8.34
CA MET A 962 -37.60 11.87 -9.57
C MET A 962 -38.71 12.90 -9.37
N HIS A 963 -38.45 14.15 -9.72
CA HIS A 963 -39.42 15.25 -9.69
C HIS A 963 -39.46 15.94 -11.06
N VAL A 964 -40.63 16.43 -11.43
CA VAL A 964 -40.83 17.26 -12.63
C VAL A 964 -41.20 18.68 -12.19
N LEU A 965 -40.56 19.66 -12.80
CA LEU A 965 -40.81 21.08 -12.57
C LEU A 965 -41.58 21.64 -13.76
N LEU A 966 -42.62 22.43 -13.50
CA LEU A 966 -43.38 23.14 -14.52
C LEU A 966 -43.41 24.62 -14.18
N ASN A 967 -42.85 25.47 -15.05
CA ASN A 967 -42.72 26.91 -14.86
C ASN A 967 -42.02 27.31 -13.54
N GLY A 968 -41.15 26.45 -13.02
CA GLY A 968 -40.41 26.63 -11.77
C GLY A 968 -41.09 26.02 -10.54
N ASP A 969 -42.33 25.55 -10.65
CA ASP A 969 -43.04 24.87 -9.57
C ASP A 969 -42.70 23.37 -9.56
N ASP A 970 -42.20 22.86 -8.43
CA ASP A 970 -41.97 21.42 -8.23
C ASP A 970 -43.31 20.70 -8.02
N LEU A 971 -43.62 19.75 -8.90
CA LEU A 971 -44.86 18.95 -8.88
C LEU A 971 -44.80 17.80 -7.86
N GLY A 972 -43.72 17.68 -7.10
CA GLY A 972 -43.50 16.69 -6.06
C GLY A 972 -42.98 15.35 -6.60
N GLU A 973 -42.94 14.33 -5.73
CA GLU A 973 -42.37 13.02 -6.07
C GLU A 973 -43.15 12.35 -7.22
N ALA A 974 -42.52 12.20 -8.39
CA ALA A 974 -43.05 11.44 -9.52
C ALA A 974 -42.81 9.94 -9.34
N ALA A 975 -41.60 9.56 -8.92
CA ALA A 975 -41.18 8.18 -8.69
C ALA A 975 -40.01 8.11 -7.69
N SER A 976 -39.89 7.02 -6.95
CA SER A 976 -38.81 6.75 -6.00
C SER A 976 -37.94 5.57 -6.44
N GLY A 977 -36.74 5.47 -5.85
CA GLY A 977 -35.78 4.41 -6.16
C GLY A 977 -35.06 4.62 -7.49
N ILE A 978 -34.83 5.89 -7.85
CA ILE A 978 -34.13 6.27 -9.07
C ILE A 978 -32.62 6.01 -8.87
N PRO A 979 -31.98 5.19 -9.73
CA PRO A 979 -30.56 4.89 -9.64
C PRO A 979 -29.71 6.15 -9.92
N LYS A 980 -28.43 6.06 -9.59
CA LYS A 980 -27.44 7.08 -9.96
C LYS A 980 -27.19 7.03 -11.48
N ASN A 981 -26.56 8.07 -12.05
CA ASN A 981 -26.13 8.10 -13.45
C ASN A 981 -27.28 7.92 -14.47
N VAL A 982 -28.35 8.68 -14.31
CA VAL A 982 -29.51 8.69 -15.21
C VAL A 982 -29.47 9.90 -16.15
N PHE A 983 -29.94 9.73 -17.38
CA PHE A 983 -30.03 10.79 -18.38
C PHE A 983 -31.44 11.36 -18.42
N ALA A 984 -31.58 12.66 -18.70
CA ALA A 984 -32.87 13.24 -19.03
C ALA A 984 -33.32 12.68 -20.39
N VAL A 985 -34.58 12.30 -20.51
CA VAL A 985 -35.20 11.86 -21.76
C VAL A 985 -36.42 12.70 -22.03
N ILE A 986 -36.54 13.19 -23.26
CA ILE A 986 -37.61 14.07 -23.71
C ILE A 986 -38.14 13.52 -25.03
N ASP A 987 -39.45 13.32 -25.12
CA ASP A 987 -40.13 12.92 -26.35
C ASP A 987 -40.94 14.11 -26.86
N LEU A 988 -40.49 14.73 -27.96
CA LEU A 988 -41.23 15.77 -28.69
C LEU A 988 -42.43 15.14 -29.41
N TYR A 989 -43.39 14.65 -28.65
CA TYR A 989 -44.56 13.93 -29.12
C TYR A 989 -45.77 14.86 -29.29
N GLY A 990 -46.55 14.65 -30.34
CA GLY A 990 -47.83 15.36 -30.54
C GLY A 990 -47.64 16.84 -30.88
N ALA A 991 -48.26 17.73 -30.11
CA ALA A 991 -48.32 19.16 -30.44
C ALA A 991 -46.98 19.89 -30.25
N VAL A 992 -46.11 19.46 -29.33
CA VAL A 992 -44.81 20.13 -29.11
C VAL A 992 -43.83 19.76 -30.22
N GLU A 993 -43.36 20.76 -30.96
CA GLU A 993 -42.43 20.61 -32.08
C GLU A 993 -41.03 21.07 -31.75
N GLY A 994 -40.83 21.99 -30.80
CA GLY A 994 -39.50 22.53 -30.52
C GLY A 994 -39.29 22.87 -29.05
N ILE A 995 -38.05 22.68 -28.59
CA ILE A 995 -37.58 23.02 -27.25
C ILE A 995 -36.21 23.70 -27.29
N VAL A 996 -35.91 24.50 -26.27
CA VAL A 996 -34.60 25.09 -26.00
C VAL A 996 -34.22 24.88 -24.54
N VAL A 997 -33.03 24.37 -24.28
CA VAL A 997 -32.50 24.13 -22.93
C VAL A 997 -32.17 25.47 -22.26
N THR A 998 -32.69 25.68 -21.05
CA THR A 998 -32.54 26.93 -20.28
C THR A 998 -31.67 26.76 -19.03
N SER A 999 -31.47 25.53 -18.54
CA SER A 999 -30.65 25.23 -17.35
C SER A 999 -29.13 25.19 -17.62
N SER A 1000 -28.33 25.44 -16.59
CA SER A 1000 -26.86 25.29 -16.55
C SER A 1000 -26.42 24.30 -15.44
N PRO A 1001 -25.24 23.67 -15.52
CA PRO A 1001 -24.73 22.70 -14.54
C PRO A 1001 -24.23 23.34 -13.23
N SER A 1002 -24.50 24.64 -13.03
CA SER A 1002 -24.14 25.43 -11.84
C SER A 1002 -25.38 25.90 -11.09
N ILE A 1003 -25.52 25.50 -9.82
CA ILE A 1003 -26.49 26.11 -8.91
C ILE A 1003 -25.87 27.42 -8.39
N GLU A 1004 -26.12 28.54 -9.08
CA GLU A 1004 -26.00 29.86 -8.48
C GLU A 1004 -27.29 30.22 -7.74
N MET A 1005 -27.22 30.29 -6.41
CA MET A 1005 -28.31 30.74 -5.56
C MET A 1005 -28.36 32.28 -5.53
N SER A 1006 -28.63 32.91 -6.68
CA SER A 1006 -28.90 34.35 -6.75
C SER A 1006 -29.56 34.77 -8.06
N SER A 1007 -30.89 34.68 -8.16
CA SER A 1007 -31.73 35.68 -8.83
C SER A 1007 -33.20 35.26 -8.90
N ILE A 1008 -33.97 35.62 -7.87
CA ILE A 1008 -35.36 36.04 -8.10
C ILE A 1008 -35.50 37.39 -7.40
N VAL A 1009 -35.47 38.46 -8.19
CA VAL A 1009 -35.84 39.81 -7.77
C VAL A 1009 -37.19 40.11 -8.40
N LEU A 1010 -38.15 40.52 -7.57
CA LEU A 1010 -39.26 41.37 -7.98
C LEU A 1010 -39.36 42.54 -7.00
N SER A 1011 -39.32 43.75 -7.55
CA SER A 1011 -39.50 45.06 -6.88
C SER A 1011 -40.84 45.68 -7.35
N PRO A 1012 -41.23 46.91 -6.95
CA PRO A 1012 -41.91 47.29 -5.69
C PRO A 1012 -43.26 48.04 -5.92
N ALA A 1013 -44.13 48.18 -4.89
CA ALA A 1013 -44.89 49.42 -4.54
C ALA A 1013 -46.07 49.17 -3.55
N TYR A 1014 -45.99 49.84 -2.38
CA TYR A 1014 -46.96 50.80 -1.79
C TYR A 1014 -48.45 50.74 -2.20
N GLU A 1015 -49.49 50.92 -1.37
CA GLU A 1015 -49.68 51.18 0.08
C GLU A 1015 -51.22 51.32 0.33
N VAL A 1016 -51.63 51.21 1.61
CA VAL A 1016 -52.86 51.74 2.26
C VAL A 1016 -54.13 50.86 2.34
N GLU A 1017 -54.20 50.18 3.49
CA GLU A 1017 -55.32 49.81 4.42
C GLU A 1017 -56.60 50.70 4.45
N PRO A 1018 -57.75 50.34 5.10
CA PRO A 1018 -57.82 49.66 6.42
C PRO A 1018 -59.01 48.71 6.76
N ALA A 1019 -58.70 47.83 7.70
CA ALA A 1019 -59.39 47.49 8.95
C ALA A 1019 -60.89 47.10 8.99
N THR A 1020 -61.16 45.83 9.38
CA THR A 1020 -61.62 45.39 10.73
C THR A 1020 -62.55 44.18 10.64
N GLN A 1021 -62.13 43.04 11.22
CA GLN A 1021 -62.82 42.32 12.32
C GLN A 1021 -62.31 40.86 12.42
N ASP A 1022 -61.63 40.62 13.53
CA ASP A 1022 -61.75 39.44 14.39
C ASP A 1022 -61.57 38.05 13.75
N ARG A 1023 -60.31 37.60 13.74
CA ARG A 1023 -59.82 36.57 14.69
C ARG A 1023 -58.31 36.70 14.84
N ASP A 1024 -57.93 37.11 16.05
CA ASP A 1024 -56.60 37.51 16.56
C ASP A 1024 -55.45 36.61 16.10
N GLN A 1025 -54.39 37.14 15.47
CA GLN A 1025 -53.40 38.15 15.89
C GLN A 1025 -52.24 37.56 16.70
N ASP A 1026 -51.12 37.45 15.98
CA ASP A 1026 -49.76 37.61 16.47
C ASP A 1026 -49.60 38.86 17.32
N SER A 1027 -48.83 38.75 18.41
CA SER A 1027 -47.52 39.43 18.50
C SER A 1027 -46.96 39.30 19.91
N ASP A 1028 -45.79 38.68 20.01
CA ASP A 1028 -44.77 39.27 20.88
C ASP A 1028 -43.37 39.04 20.29
N THR A 1029 -42.89 40.16 19.76
CA THR A 1029 -41.54 40.63 19.55
C THR A 1029 -40.46 40.00 20.43
N SER A 1030 -39.30 39.72 19.81
CA SER A 1030 -38.00 39.50 20.46
C SER A 1030 -37.93 38.40 21.52
N ALA A 1031 -37.77 37.16 21.07
CA ALA A 1031 -36.86 36.26 21.74
C ALA A 1031 -35.97 35.63 20.67
N HIS A 1032 -34.68 35.53 20.97
CA HIS A 1032 -33.67 34.79 20.22
C HIS A 1032 -34.25 33.62 19.40
N LEU A 1033 -33.65 33.31 18.25
CA LEU A 1033 -33.65 31.95 17.69
C LEU A 1033 -33.24 30.98 18.81
N SER A 1034 -34.20 30.56 19.62
CA SER A 1034 -33.92 29.82 20.83
C SER A 1034 -33.89 28.37 20.42
N THR A 1035 -32.67 27.86 20.28
CA THR A 1035 -32.40 26.43 20.36
C THR A 1035 -32.99 25.95 21.68
N CYS A 1036 -34.12 25.24 21.63
CA CYS A 1036 -34.75 24.63 22.80
C CYS A 1036 -34.79 23.11 22.64
N PHE A 1037 -35.07 22.41 23.74
CA PHE A 1037 -35.17 20.95 23.73
C PHE A 1037 -36.48 20.49 23.11
N HIS A 1038 -36.40 19.41 22.34
CA HIS A 1038 -37.50 18.75 21.66
C HIS A 1038 -38.53 18.22 22.67
N SER A 1039 -39.81 18.25 22.31
CA SER A 1039 -40.91 17.81 23.17
C SER A 1039 -40.86 16.31 23.47
N ASN A 1040 -40.36 15.50 22.53
CA ASN A 1040 -40.02 14.10 22.80
C ASN A 1040 -38.66 14.00 23.51
N HIS A 1041 -38.68 13.57 24.78
CA HIS A 1041 -37.53 13.43 25.66
C HIS A 1041 -37.68 12.22 26.60
N GLY A 1042 -36.63 11.89 27.35
CA GLY A 1042 -36.68 10.79 28.32
C GLY A 1042 -37.67 11.04 29.47
N LYS A 1043 -38.21 9.97 30.05
CA LYS A 1043 -39.34 10.04 31.00
C LYS A 1043 -39.03 10.74 32.33
N ASN A 1044 -37.76 10.82 32.73
CA ASN A 1044 -37.34 11.45 33.99
C ASN A 1044 -36.90 12.92 33.82
N ILE A 1045 -37.22 13.52 32.68
CA ILE A 1045 -36.99 14.94 32.39
C ILE A 1045 -38.29 15.73 32.52
N LEU A 1046 -38.20 16.89 33.14
CA LEU A 1046 -39.20 17.94 33.08
C LEU A 1046 -38.63 19.12 32.29
N LEU A 1047 -39.26 19.46 31.17
CA LEU A 1047 -38.95 20.68 30.44
C LEU A 1047 -39.69 21.87 31.06
N ARG A 1048 -38.97 22.98 31.24
CA ARG A 1048 -39.48 24.27 31.76
C ARG A 1048 -39.13 25.39 30.78
N ASP A 1049 -39.75 26.56 30.97
CA ASP A 1049 -39.54 27.76 30.14
C ASP A 1049 -39.65 27.48 28.64
N GLY A 1050 -40.75 26.85 28.21
CA GLY A 1050 -41.00 26.57 26.79
C GLY A 1050 -39.98 25.63 26.12
N GLY A 1051 -39.30 24.80 26.91
CA GLY A 1051 -38.28 23.85 26.43
C GLY A 1051 -36.85 24.39 26.47
N GLN A 1052 -36.62 25.62 26.95
CA GLN A 1052 -35.26 26.17 27.07
C GLN A 1052 -34.49 25.63 28.28
N GLN A 1053 -35.19 25.04 29.27
CA GLN A 1053 -34.57 24.40 30.42
C GLN A 1053 -35.06 22.95 30.57
N ALA A 1054 -34.15 22.06 30.94
CA ALA A 1054 -34.45 20.66 31.25
C ALA A 1054 -33.97 20.32 32.68
N GLU A 1055 -34.88 19.81 33.50
CA GLU A 1055 -34.61 19.41 34.89
C GLU A 1055 -34.83 17.91 35.06
N ARG A 1056 -33.85 17.22 35.66
CA ARG A 1056 -33.96 15.80 35.98
C ARG A 1056 -34.66 15.61 37.32
N LEU A 1057 -35.81 14.94 37.33
CA LEU A 1057 -36.70 14.91 38.50
C LEU A 1057 -36.26 13.98 39.63
N ALA A 1058 -35.80 12.76 39.33
CA ALA A 1058 -35.56 11.74 40.36
C ALA A 1058 -34.40 10.77 40.06
N SER A 1059 -34.20 10.35 38.81
CA SER A 1059 -33.18 9.36 38.41
C SER A 1059 -32.46 9.76 37.13
N TYR A 1060 -31.19 9.34 36.99
CA TYR A 1060 -30.41 9.47 35.75
C TYR A 1060 -30.94 8.58 34.62
N ASN A 1061 -31.66 7.50 34.96
CA ASN A 1061 -32.28 6.65 33.96
C ASN A 1061 -33.31 7.45 33.16
N GLN A 1062 -33.25 7.37 31.83
CA GLN A 1062 -34.12 8.12 30.91
C GLN A 1062 -34.09 9.64 31.16
N GLY A 1063 -32.95 10.17 31.59
CA GLY A 1063 -32.69 11.61 31.72
C GLY A 1063 -32.14 12.26 30.45
N LEU A 1064 -32.68 11.93 29.27
CA LEU A 1064 -32.16 12.42 27.98
C LEU A 1064 -33.02 13.54 27.38
N VAL A 1065 -32.36 14.51 26.74
CA VAL A 1065 -32.98 15.56 25.92
C VAL A 1065 -32.24 15.70 24.60
N VAL A 1066 -32.95 16.15 23.55
CA VAL A 1066 -32.41 16.41 22.21
C VAL A 1066 -32.88 17.79 21.77
N GLY A 1067 -32.10 18.51 20.94
CA GLY A 1067 -32.53 19.79 20.38
C GLY A 1067 -33.74 19.65 19.45
N ASN A 1068 -34.62 20.65 19.43
CA ASN A 1068 -35.86 20.61 18.63
C ASN A 1068 -35.64 20.88 17.12
N LYS A 1069 -34.41 21.19 16.71
CA LYS A 1069 -34.04 21.49 15.32
C LYS A 1069 -32.76 20.75 14.95
N PRO A 1070 -32.63 20.24 13.71
CA PRO A 1070 -31.38 19.65 13.24
C PRO A 1070 -30.20 20.63 13.34
N LEU A 1071 -29.05 20.14 13.80
CA LEU A 1071 -27.85 20.95 13.92
C LEU A 1071 -27.26 21.20 12.52
N LYS A 1072 -27.25 22.47 12.07
CA LYS A 1072 -26.68 22.85 10.77
C LYS A 1072 -25.16 22.71 10.77
N ARG A 1073 -24.57 22.28 9.64
CA ARG A 1073 -23.11 22.11 9.46
C ARG A 1073 -22.36 23.40 9.87
N ARG A 1074 -21.32 23.27 10.69
CA ARG A 1074 -20.50 24.37 11.25
C ARG A 1074 -21.24 25.38 12.13
N LYS A 1075 -22.40 25.04 12.71
CA LYS A 1075 -23.10 25.86 13.73
C LYS A 1075 -22.92 25.29 15.13
N LEU A 1076 -22.79 26.19 16.12
CA LEU A 1076 -22.51 25.86 17.52
C LEU A 1076 -23.81 25.63 18.31
N PHE A 1077 -23.90 24.53 19.06
CA PHE A 1077 -24.98 24.25 20.01
C PHE A 1077 -24.43 24.27 21.44
N GLN A 1078 -24.93 25.16 22.29
CA GLN A 1078 -24.40 25.37 23.64
C GLN A 1078 -25.50 25.23 24.69
N VAL A 1079 -25.15 24.63 25.84
CA VAL A 1079 -26.03 24.49 26.99
C VAL A 1079 -25.34 25.01 28.25
N ARG A 1080 -26.09 25.66 29.14
CA ARG A 1080 -25.59 26.16 30.42
C ARG A 1080 -26.08 25.27 31.55
N LEU A 1081 -25.16 24.78 32.39
CA LEU A 1081 -25.53 24.01 33.59
C LEU A 1081 -26.15 24.95 34.64
N GLY A 1082 -27.44 24.78 34.92
CA GLY A 1082 -28.17 25.63 35.88
C GLY A 1082 -27.98 25.19 37.35
N ARG A 1083 -27.99 23.89 37.62
CA ARG A 1083 -27.86 23.31 38.97
C ARG A 1083 -27.33 21.89 38.90
N LEU A 1084 -26.42 21.53 39.81
CA LEU A 1084 -25.95 20.14 39.99
C LEU A 1084 -26.44 19.59 41.33
N ASN A 1085 -26.78 18.30 41.36
CA ASN A 1085 -27.17 17.62 42.59
C ASN A 1085 -25.93 16.97 43.23
N PRO A 1086 -25.45 17.45 44.38
CA PRO A 1086 -24.18 17.01 44.98
C PRO A 1086 -24.21 15.57 45.50
N ARG A 1087 -25.37 14.90 45.48
CA ARG A 1087 -25.49 13.48 45.85
C ARG A 1087 -25.02 12.52 44.76
N TRP A 1088 -24.70 13.01 43.57
CA TRP A 1088 -24.26 12.20 42.43
C TRP A 1088 -22.87 12.64 41.96
N SER A 1089 -22.03 11.67 41.57
CA SER A 1089 -20.62 11.88 41.24
C SER A 1089 -20.34 12.20 39.76
N SER A 1090 -21.34 12.16 38.88
CA SER A 1090 -21.21 12.42 37.44
C SER A 1090 -22.17 13.52 36.97
N SER A 1091 -21.81 14.20 35.86
CA SER A 1091 -22.43 15.47 35.43
C SER A 1091 -23.27 15.34 34.15
N LEU A 1092 -22.70 15.59 32.97
CA LEU A 1092 -23.43 15.69 31.69
C LEU A 1092 -22.68 14.92 30.59
N MET A 1093 -23.42 14.26 29.69
CA MET A 1093 -22.92 13.69 28.43
C MET A 1093 -23.59 14.43 27.25
N ILE A 1094 -22.83 14.73 26.19
CA ILE A 1094 -23.31 15.44 24.99
C ILE A 1094 -22.85 14.66 23.75
N GLY A 1095 -23.72 14.54 22.75
CA GLY A 1095 -23.45 13.88 21.48
C GLY A 1095 -24.42 14.34 20.39
N VAL A 1096 -24.25 13.85 19.17
CA VAL A 1096 -25.06 14.18 17.98
C VAL A 1096 -25.74 12.93 17.46
N ILE A 1097 -27.01 13.02 17.07
CA ILE A 1097 -27.78 11.91 16.48
C ILE A 1097 -28.12 12.20 15.01
N GLY A 1098 -28.05 11.18 14.17
CA GLY A 1098 -28.30 11.26 12.72
C GLY A 1098 -29.70 10.82 12.30
N PHE A 1099 -30.69 10.81 13.20
CA PHE A 1099 -32.03 10.29 12.93
C PHE A 1099 -33.13 11.15 13.58
N PRO A 1100 -34.35 11.19 13.00
CA PRO A 1100 -35.45 11.99 13.53
C PRO A 1100 -35.98 11.44 14.86
N VAL A 1101 -36.35 12.33 15.78
CA VAL A 1101 -36.70 11.98 17.17
C VAL A 1101 -38.19 11.99 17.47
N ASP A 1102 -39.07 12.46 16.59
CA ASP A 1102 -40.51 12.66 16.88
C ASP A 1102 -41.24 11.43 17.42
N LYS A 1103 -40.76 10.22 17.10
CA LYS A 1103 -41.34 8.94 17.53
C LYS A 1103 -40.32 7.98 18.15
N TYR A 1104 -39.14 8.47 18.54
CA TYR A 1104 -38.09 7.64 19.11
C TYR A 1104 -38.32 7.39 20.61
N THR A 1105 -38.26 6.12 21.04
CA THR A 1105 -38.35 5.78 22.46
C THR A 1105 -36.96 5.85 23.07
N PHE A 1106 -36.73 6.82 23.95
CA PHE A 1106 -35.40 7.01 24.53
C PHE A 1106 -35.01 5.86 25.48
N PRO A 1107 -33.80 5.29 25.33
CA PRO A 1107 -33.29 4.26 26.21
C PRO A 1107 -32.90 4.84 27.58
N VAL A 1108 -32.42 3.99 28.49
CA VAL A 1108 -32.08 4.39 29.86
C VAL A 1108 -30.92 5.40 29.95
N SER A 1109 -30.01 5.45 28.98
CA SER A 1109 -28.92 6.43 28.90
C SER A 1109 -28.53 6.72 27.44
N ALA A 1110 -27.80 7.80 27.18
CA ALA A 1110 -27.36 8.17 25.83
C ALA A 1110 -26.49 7.08 25.17
N MET A 1111 -25.65 6.40 25.94
CA MET A 1111 -24.81 5.30 25.43
C MET A 1111 -25.60 4.06 25.00
N ALA A 1112 -26.87 3.94 25.40
CA ALA A 1112 -27.73 2.84 25.00
C ALA A 1112 -28.53 3.14 23.71
N ILE A 1113 -28.26 4.27 23.03
CA ILE A 1113 -28.84 4.58 21.72
C ILE A 1113 -28.16 3.68 20.68
N LYS A 1114 -28.94 2.80 20.04
CA LYS A 1114 -28.44 1.84 19.04
C LYS A 1114 -28.52 2.34 17.60
N LYS A 1115 -28.96 3.57 17.39
CA LYS A 1115 -29.07 4.23 16.07
C LYS A 1115 -27.90 5.20 15.88
N ALA A 1116 -27.59 5.55 14.64
CA ALA A 1116 -26.44 6.39 14.28
C ALA A 1116 -26.32 7.65 15.17
N CYS A 1117 -25.30 7.67 16.04
CA CYS A 1117 -24.99 8.74 16.96
C CYS A 1117 -23.48 8.81 17.24
N ILE A 1118 -22.98 9.99 17.59
CA ILE A 1118 -21.58 10.28 17.93
C ILE A 1118 -21.52 10.95 19.30
#